data_AF-A0AA97FRC2-F1
#
_entry.id   AF-A0AA97FRC2-F1
#
_cell.length_a   1.000
_cell.length_b   1.000
_cell.length_c   1.000
_cell.angle_alpha   90.00
_cell.angle_beta   90.00
_cell.angle_gamma   90.00
#
_symmetry.space_group_name_H-M   'P 1'
#
loop_
_entity.id
_entity.type
_entity.pdbx_description
1 polymer ?
#
loop_
_entity_poly.entity_id
_entity_poly.type
_entity_poly.pdbx_seq_one_letter_code
_entity_poly.pdbx_strand_id
1 'polypeptide(L)'
;MNQTLAAVVIGMAMSMSAATSMAGAAELVATRITAENAAQYVQFGPDAAGGIGDWILSNGSVCAVISGIAHESELSVRGGTLIDLGYCDREDDHYVGAQDLIDSSRDTPVNIERVDAKVGPTSAVIRSFGGQGGVIVETSYRLDADVPDKLFISKHLTQRDGEPSVALYTSIFFNYHSLVPFVASTADPRRSNGFVQESFVSRGPTEIATFARTADLIVALSPADAEAPITYGWQMVSAKRSNADGTIVDLPFYALADFSALSFLAITEPFLTGDGSDVGLLQLLEVPFTELVAGDEIRFEEVLHLAPRADVAGITDRIYADAAKVSGRISEAGAIVHVDLSDGTPFSQTSADNRGEFSVRLPTGAYALRVVAAGGRDLSVPFQVGEADATLEMVDLDAPSRVALPQGSPMRLTFKGLDGAPDPLFGGNLLGAVELQDESSYRLTGVNQIFLMGTDRDPTYASLPPGKYRVYATRGPEYSLEKVEVVVEAGNDTVLNISEPSLVVETTGFLSADFHVHSGPSFDTVMPRAKRVATYLAEGAEVLVATEHETVFDFQPTIDRLGVGDRVATIAGTEITGEVGSDRTPYTLGHANAFPVDAQALAFRRGAFANENRRWREVIDDLKARRADSLIQLNHARWDDRFAPGRPAWEEDWSGDRAAYFDHMGIGRSFNAGQPLGSEGNRRLIEPDPVTGRRDIDFDAMEVMNGISRESEIALRRDWLSLVSQGEKVVATANSDSHNASQQVGLPRNMIAVEEDTIEAFDEAAFVSAVQRGRVYGTTGPMLEVTLDDKGLGEMVAGASAELTVRVSSAPWIDASTLTISVNGKALRSFPVANSEVVAFKLGFEKDSYVTVEVSGDPGEDYAVVYPEFKPYAFTNPIYVDANSDGVWTAPGLATR
;
A
#
# COMPACT_ATOMS: atom_id res chain seq x y z
N MET A 1 50.68 -47.23 23.23
CA MET A 1 50.39 -47.47 21.81
C MET A 1 49.17 -46.64 21.45
N ASN A 2 49.37 -45.47 20.84
CA ASN A 2 48.32 -44.68 20.18
C ASN A 2 48.74 -44.57 18.72
N GLN A 3 47.86 -44.98 17.79
CA GLN A 3 48.06 -44.77 16.37
C GLN A 3 47.21 -43.58 15.92
N THR A 4 47.92 -42.59 15.43
CA THR A 4 47.49 -41.49 14.56
C THR A 4 47.26 -41.98 13.14
N LEU A 5 46.22 -41.47 12.47
CA LEU A 5 46.19 -41.37 11.02
C LEU A 5 45.60 -40.03 10.57
N ALA A 6 46.20 -39.52 9.51
CA ALA A 6 46.19 -38.14 9.04
C ALA A 6 45.02 -37.82 8.09
N ALA A 7 44.59 -36.56 8.09
CA ALA A 7 43.77 -35.98 7.03
C ALA A 7 44.61 -34.99 6.20
N VAL A 8 44.53 -35.15 4.88
CA VAL A 8 45.24 -34.40 3.85
C VAL A 8 44.51 -33.09 3.57
N VAL A 9 45.22 -31.96 3.65
CA VAL A 9 44.76 -30.65 3.18
C VAL A 9 45.30 -30.42 1.77
N ILE A 10 44.41 -30.30 0.79
CA ILE A 10 44.74 -29.87 -0.57
C ILE A 10 44.56 -28.36 -0.63
N GLY A 11 45.67 -27.62 -0.66
CA GLY A 11 45.68 -26.19 -0.91
C GLY A 11 45.56 -25.92 -2.41
N MET A 12 44.49 -25.24 -2.84
CA MET A 12 44.33 -24.74 -4.20
C MET A 12 44.74 -23.27 -4.22
N ALA A 13 45.86 -22.98 -4.89
CA ALA A 13 46.34 -21.62 -5.12
C ALA A 13 45.47 -20.96 -6.20
N MET A 14 44.68 -19.95 -5.82
CA MET A 14 43.99 -19.08 -6.79
C MET A 14 44.97 -18.05 -7.34
N SER A 15 45.29 -18.17 -8.62
CA SER A 15 45.97 -17.14 -9.40
C SER A 15 44.99 -16.00 -9.70
N MET A 16 45.25 -14.81 -9.17
CA MET A 16 44.61 -13.58 -9.62
C MET A 16 45.08 -13.25 -11.04
N SER A 17 44.31 -13.69 -12.04
CA SER A 17 44.36 -13.12 -13.38
C SER A 17 43.50 -11.85 -13.38
N ALA A 18 44.16 -10.70 -13.49
CA ALA A 18 43.52 -9.43 -13.79
C ALA A 18 42.82 -9.55 -15.16
N ALA A 19 41.51 -9.82 -15.13
CA ALA A 19 40.66 -9.66 -16.29
C ALA A 19 40.42 -8.15 -16.44
N THR A 20 41.14 -7.54 -17.36
CA THR A 20 40.69 -6.30 -18.01
C THR A 20 39.31 -6.56 -18.60
N SER A 21 38.27 -6.04 -17.96
CA SER A 21 36.91 -6.02 -18.49
C SER A 21 36.92 -5.21 -19.78
N MET A 22 36.91 -5.89 -20.92
CA MET A 22 36.37 -5.27 -22.13
C MET A 22 34.89 -5.06 -21.85
N ALA A 23 34.51 -3.81 -21.57
CA ALA A 23 33.11 -3.40 -21.60
C ALA A 23 32.57 -3.75 -22.99
N GLY A 24 31.76 -4.80 -23.08
CA GLY A 24 30.95 -5.06 -24.26
C GLY A 24 30.06 -3.84 -24.49
N ALA A 25 29.84 -3.46 -25.75
CA ALA A 25 28.83 -2.46 -26.06
C ALA A 25 27.49 -2.92 -25.44
N ALA A 26 26.85 -2.03 -24.68
CA ALA A 26 25.58 -2.33 -24.03
C ALA A 26 24.56 -2.80 -25.09
N GLU A 27 23.98 -3.98 -24.88
CA GLU A 27 23.08 -4.58 -25.85
C GLU A 27 21.72 -3.89 -25.76
N LEU A 28 21.29 -3.29 -26.87
CA LEU A 28 19.96 -2.73 -27.02
C LEU A 28 18.93 -3.86 -27.13
N VAL A 29 17.92 -3.85 -26.28
CA VAL A 29 16.88 -4.89 -26.21
C VAL A 29 15.51 -4.24 -26.39
N ALA A 30 14.69 -4.82 -27.27
CA ALA A 30 13.25 -4.56 -27.34
C ALA A 30 12.58 -5.86 -27.81
N THR A 31 12.05 -6.64 -26.87
CA THR A 31 11.49 -7.97 -27.16
C THR A 31 10.43 -8.37 -26.15
N ARG A 32 9.62 -9.36 -26.49
CA ARG A 32 8.68 -9.96 -25.57
C ARG A 32 9.41 -10.85 -24.55
N ILE A 33 8.97 -10.80 -23.30
CA ILE A 33 9.38 -11.69 -22.22
C ILE A 33 8.66 -13.03 -22.42
N THR A 34 9.45 -14.08 -22.60
CA THR A 34 8.99 -15.46 -22.77
C THR A 34 9.56 -16.33 -21.65
N ALA A 35 9.05 -17.56 -21.50
CA ALA A 35 9.56 -18.47 -20.48
C ALA A 35 11.08 -18.74 -20.61
N GLU A 36 11.64 -18.65 -21.83
CA GLU A 36 13.06 -18.89 -22.09
C GLU A 36 13.97 -17.73 -21.68
N ASN A 37 13.47 -16.49 -21.66
CA ASN A 37 14.26 -15.29 -21.37
C ASN A 37 13.83 -14.55 -20.10
N ALA A 38 12.75 -14.97 -19.43
CA ALA A 38 12.19 -14.27 -18.28
C ALA A 38 13.19 -14.09 -17.13
N ALA A 39 13.99 -15.11 -16.83
CA ALA A 39 15.01 -15.02 -15.77
C ALA A 39 16.09 -13.94 -16.03
N GLN A 40 16.19 -13.43 -17.26
CA GLN A 40 17.10 -12.33 -17.61
C GLN A 40 16.43 -10.96 -17.53
N TYR A 41 15.12 -10.87 -17.78
CA TYR A 41 14.45 -9.60 -18.09
C TYR A 41 13.34 -9.20 -17.14
N VAL A 42 12.80 -10.13 -16.35
CA VAL A 42 11.86 -9.78 -15.27
C VAL A 42 12.60 -8.94 -14.24
N GLN A 43 12.07 -7.75 -13.97
CA GLN A 43 12.66 -6.80 -13.04
C GLN A 43 12.27 -7.14 -11.61
N PHE A 44 13.00 -6.55 -10.66
CA PHE A 44 12.74 -6.67 -9.24
C PHE A 44 12.75 -5.29 -8.61
N GLY A 45 12.05 -5.19 -7.49
CA GLY A 45 11.83 -3.96 -6.77
C GLY A 45 10.59 -4.11 -5.91
N PRO A 46 10.26 -3.08 -5.12
CA PRO A 46 8.97 -3.00 -4.45
C PRO A 46 7.81 -3.12 -5.46
N ASP A 47 7.77 -2.29 -6.48
CA ASP A 47 6.60 -2.18 -7.39
C ASP A 47 6.68 -3.05 -8.65
N ALA A 48 7.76 -3.84 -8.81
CA ALA A 48 7.97 -4.65 -10.02
C ALA A 48 6.83 -5.66 -10.26
N ALA A 49 6.11 -5.47 -11.37
CA ALA A 49 4.92 -6.23 -11.75
C ALA A 49 5.11 -7.00 -13.07
N GLY A 50 6.08 -6.66 -13.91
CA GLY A 50 6.31 -7.30 -15.20
C GLY A 50 6.69 -8.78 -15.12
N GLY A 51 6.34 -9.53 -16.16
CA GLY A 51 6.56 -10.97 -16.23
C GLY A 51 6.44 -11.55 -17.63
N ILE A 52 6.35 -12.88 -17.71
CA ILE A 52 6.14 -13.61 -18.96
C ILE A 52 4.88 -13.09 -19.66
N GLY A 53 5.03 -12.64 -20.91
CA GLY A 53 3.96 -12.09 -21.73
C GLY A 53 4.10 -10.59 -22.01
N ASP A 54 4.85 -9.88 -21.17
CA ASP A 54 5.16 -8.45 -21.28
C ASP A 54 6.32 -8.18 -22.24
N TRP A 55 6.71 -6.92 -22.38
CA TRP A 55 7.77 -6.48 -23.29
C TRP A 55 8.86 -5.72 -22.56
N ILE A 56 10.10 -6.18 -22.67
CA ILE A 56 11.27 -5.51 -22.11
C ILE A 56 11.90 -4.56 -23.13
N LEU A 57 12.21 -3.35 -22.68
CA LEU A 57 13.02 -2.34 -23.37
C LEU A 57 14.26 -2.04 -22.52
N SER A 58 15.46 -2.16 -23.11
CA SER A 58 16.71 -1.86 -22.40
C SER A 58 17.78 -1.26 -23.31
N ASN A 59 18.63 -0.41 -22.74
CA ASN A 59 19.92 -0.02 -23.31
C ASN A 59 21.13 -0.60 -22.57
N GLY A 60 20.90 -1.63 -21.74
CA GLY A 60 21.89 -2.25 -20.87
C GLY A 60 22.23 -1.48 -19.60
N SER A 61 21.57 -0.34 -19.34
CA SER A 61 21.64 0.38 -18.05
C SER A 61 20.26 0.54 -17.45
N VAL A 62 19.30 1.06 -18.22
CA VAL A 62 17.89 1.17 -17.83
C VAL A 62 17.11 0.00 -18.40
N CYS A 63 16.19 -0.53 -17.62
CA CYS A 63 15.22 -1.55 -18.01
C CYS A 63 13.82 -1.01 -17.76
N ALA A 64 12.98 -1.08 -18.79
CA ALA A 64 11.59 -0.65 -18.76
C ALA A 64 10.70 -1.78 -19.27
N VAL A 65 9.62 -2.09 -18.57
CA VAL A 65 8.66 -3.13 -19.01
C VAL A 65 7.34 -2.49 -19.42
N ILE A 66 6.91 -2.80 -20.64
CA ILE A 66 5.60 -2.45 -21.15
C ILE A 66 4.72 -3.69 -21.08
N SER A 67 3.58 -3.59 -20.41
CA SER A 67 2.68 -4.71 -20.18
C SER A 67 2.16 -5.31 -21.50
N GLY A 68 1.91 -6.61 -21.51
CA GLY A 68 1.26 -7.31 -22.60
C GLY A 68 -0.23 -6.95 -22.65
N ILE A 69 -0.82 -6.93 -23.85
CA ILE A 69 -2.25 -6.58 -24.04
C ILE A 69 -3.20 -7.50 -23.26
N ALA A 70 -2.77 -8.71 -22.93
CA ALA A 70 -3.56 -9.69 -22.18
C ALA A 70 -3.43 -9.56 -20.66
N HIS A 71 -2.51 -8.72 -20.17
CA HIS A 71 -2.39 -8.39 -18.75
C HIS A 71 -3.22 -7.14 -18.48
N GLU A 72 -3.82 -7.04 -17.31
CA GLU A 72 -4.68 -5.91 -16.93
C GLU A 72 -3.79 -4.70 -16.51
N SER A 73 -4.28 -3.47 -16.70
CA SER A 73 -3.68 -2.25 -16.15
C SER A 73 -4.59 -1.63 -15.09
N GLU A 74 -4.12 -0.60 -14.41
CA GLU A 74 -4.79 0.05 -13.28
C GLU A 74 -6.16 0.63 -13.64
N LEU A 75 -6.37 1.02 -14.91
CA LEU A 75 -7.65 1.57 -15.37
C LEU A 75 -8.20 0.87 -16.62
N SER A 76 -7.60 -0.25 -17.05
CA SER A 76 -8.07 -0.99 -18.22
C SER A 76 -7.95 -2.49 -18.05
N VAL A 77 -8.89 -3.22 -18.66
CA VAL A 77 -8.83 -4.68 -18.83
C VAL A 77 -7.74 -5.13 -19.82
N ARG A 78 -6.90 -4.20 -20.28
CA ARG A 78 -5.80 -4.42 -21.23
C ARG A 78 -4.57 -3.63 -20.83
N GLY A 79 -3.42 -4.25 -20.99
CA GLY A 79 -2.11 -3.65 -20.77
C GLY A 79 -1.63 -2.89 -21.99
N GLY A 80 -0.34 -2.93 -22.26
CA GLY A 80 0.33 -2.12 -23.28
C GLY A 80 0.87 -0.79 -22.76
N THR A 81 0.92 -0.63 -21.44
CA THR A 81 1.42 0.57 -20.75
C THR A 81 2.73 0.28 -20.02
N LEU A 82 3.50 1.31 -19.70
CA LEU A 82 4.71 1.17 -18.88
C LEU A 82 4.31 0.77 -17.45
N ILE A 83 4.84 -0.35 -16.97
CA ILE A 83 4.52 -0.92 -15.64
C ILE A 83 5.76 -1.11 -14.75
N ASP A 84 6.96 -1.18 -15.32
CA ASP A 84 8.21 -1.29 -14.57
C ASP A 84 9.24 -0.30 -15.12
N LEU A 85 10.00 0.37 -14.27
CA LEU A 85 11.10 1.23 -14.69
C LEU A 85 12.21 1.31 -13.63
N GLY A 86 13.39 0.82 -13.96
CA GLY A 86 14.55 0.85 -13.05
C GLY A 86 15.89 0.68 -13.75
N TYR A 87 16.94 0.50 -12.95
CA TYR A 87 18.25 0.09 -13.47
C TYR A 87 18.32 -1.44 -13.55
N CYS A 88 18.75 -1.98 -14.69
CA CYS A 88 18.68 -3.42 -14.97
C CYS A 88 19.36 -4.34 -13.94
N ASP A 89 20.39 -3.85 -13.25
CA ASP A 89 21.18 -4.62 -12.28
C ASP A 89 20.84 -4.27 -10.82
N ARG A 90 19.67 -3.66 -10.58
CA ARG A 90 19.25 -3.15 -9.27
C ARG A 90 17.80 -3.54 -8.98
N GLU A 91 17.51 -3.84 -7.73
CA GLU A 91 16.15 -4.12 -7.24
C GLU A 91 15.45 -2.79 -6.87
N ASP A 92 15.48 -1.81 -7.78
CA ASP A 92 15.07 -0.42 -7.54
C ASP A 92 13.89 0.02 -8.40
N ASP A 93 13.09 -0.92 -8.90
CA ASP A 93 11.83 -0.59 -9.54
C ASP A 93 10.78 -0.18 -8.51
N HIS A 94 10.53 1.12 -8.46
CA HIS A 94 9.49 1.77 -7.65
C HIS A 94 8.43 2.44 -8.55
N TYR A 95 8.34 2.01 -9.82
CA TYR A 95 7.42 2.61 -10.79
C TYR A 95 6.15 1.76 -10.84
N VAL A 96 5.04 2.26 -10.31
CA VAL A 96 3.78 1.49 -10.26
C VAL A 96 3.18 1.22 -11.65
N GLY A 97 3.04 2.27 -12.46
CA GLY A 97 2.37 2.14 -13.76
C GLY A 97 1.99 3.46 -14.39
N ALA A 98 1.67 3.43 -15.68
CA ALA A 98 1.17 4.58 -16.43
C ALA A 98 -0.14 4.29 -17.15
N GLN A 99 -0.95 5.34 -17.32
CA GLN A 99 -2.14 5.28 -18.16
C GLN A 99 -2.39 6.62 -18.84
N ASP A 100 -2.84 6.58 -20.09
CA ASP A 100 -3.29 7.76 -20.81
C ASP A 100 -4.81 7.86 -20.75
N LEU A 101 -5.33 9.06 -20.50
CA LEU A 101 -6.76 9.36 -20.45
C LEU A 101 -7.14 10.39 -21.52
N ILE A 102 -8.27 10.12 -22.17
CA ILE A 102 -8.95 11.09 -23.04
C ILE A 102 -9.94 11.89 -22.19
N ASP A 103 -10.00 13.21 -22.39
CA ASP A 103 -10.81 14.16 -21.61
C ASP A 103 -10.56 14.12 -20.09
N SER A 104 -9.37 13.65 -19.68
CA SER A 104 -8.96 13.55 -18.27
C SER A 104 -9.92 12.74 -17.40
N SER A 105 -10.62 11.75 -17.95
CA SER A 105 -11.57 10.91 -17.20
C SER A 105 -11.13 9.45 -17.11
N ARG A 106 -11.31 8.86 -15.92
CA ARG A 106 -11.06 7.43 -15.63
C ARG A 106 -12.00 6.50 -16.42
N ASP A 107 -13.12 7.01 -16.92
CA ASP A 107 -14.05 6.24 -17.76
C ASP A 107 -13.63 6.22 -19.24
N THR A 108 -12.64 7.03 -19.61
CA THR A 108 -12.11 7.13 -20.98
C THR A 108 -10.60 6.88 -21.04
N PRO A 109 -10.10 5.75 -20.50
CA PRO A 109 -8.70 5.36 -20.66
C PRO A 109 -8.43 4.99 -22.10
N VAL A 110 -7.20 5.25 -22.57
CA VAL A 110 -6.71 4.77 -23.86
C VAL A 110 -6.54 3.26 -23.77
N ASN A 111 -7.38 2.52 -24.50
CA ASN A 111 -7.30 1.06 -24.56
C ASN A 111 -6.32 0.63 -25.64
N ILE A 112 -5.22 -0.02 -25.25
CA ILE A 112 -4.20 -0.48 -26.21
C ILE A 112 -4.71 -1.73 -26.93
N GLU A 113 -4.46 -1.77 -28.24
CA GLU A 113 -4.85 -2.87 -29.12
C GLU A 113 -3.64 -3.61 -29.71
N ARG A 114 -2.48 -2.95 -29.69
CA ARG A 114 -1.27 -3.48 -30.34
C ARG A 114 -0.01 -2.92 -29.68
N VAL A 115 0.99 -3.77 -29.52
CA VAL A 115 2.34 -3.41 -29.08
C VAL A 115 3.33 -3.98 -30.09
N ASP A 116 4.26 -3.15 -30.54
CA ASP A 116 5.37 -3.53 -31.42
C ASP A 116 6.71 -3.18 -30.78
N ALA A 117 7.76 -3.90 -31.16
CA ALA A 117 9.13 -3.64 -30.75
C ALA A 117 10.07 -3.54 -31.96
N LYS A 118 11.08 -2.68 -31.86
CA LYS A 118 12.13 -2.53 -32.88
C LYS A 118 13.46 -2.13 -32.24
N VAL A 119 14.51 -2.87 -32.57
CA VAL A 119 15.89 -2.52 -32.23
C VAL A 119 16.57 -1.92 -33.46
N GLY A 120 17.09 -0.70 -33.32
CA GLY A 120 17.92 -0.01 -34.30
C GLY A 120 19.41 -0.08 -33.94
N PRO A 121 20.28 0.57 -34.74
CA PRO A 121 21.73 0.56 -34.50
C PRO A 121 22.15 1.37 -33.25
N THR A 122 21.35 2.36 -32.84
CA THR A 122 21.68 3.29 -31.74
C THR A 122 20.58 3.42 -30.69
N SER A 123 19.41 2.84 -30.94
CA SER A 123 18.26 2.93 -30.04
C SER A 123 17.38 1.69 -30.11
N ALA A 124 16.74 1.35 -29.00
CA ALA A 124 15.66 0.37 -28.92
C ALA A 124 14.33 1.10 -28.70
N VAL A 125 13.25 0.59 -29.30
CA VAL A 125 11.93 1.23 -29.26
C VAL A 125 10.84 0.18 -29.04
N ILE A 126 9.90 0.49 -28.14
CA ILE A 126 8.60 -0.18 -28.03
C ILE A 126 7.49 0.84 -28.32
N ARG A 127 6.46 0.42 -29.06
CA ARG A 127 5.33 1.27 -29.41
C ARG A 127 4.02 0.61 -29.05
N SER A 128 3.16 1.36 -28.39
CA SER A 128 1.80 0.98 -28.05
C SER A 128 0.83 1.78 -28.90
N PHE A 129 -0.18 1.11 -29.46
CA PHE A 129 -1.20 1.71 -30.30
C PHE A 129 -2.57 1.41 -29.70
N GLY A 130 -3.30 2.47 -29.38
CA GLY A 130 -4.63 2.36 -28.80
C GLY A 130 -5.50 3.54 -29.19
N GLY A 131 -6.64 3.65 -28.52
CA GLY A 131 -7.53 4.77 -28.72
C GLY A 131 -8.75 4.72 -27.81
N GLN A 132 -9.45 5.85 -27.76
CA GLN A 132 -10.72 5.98 -27.05
C GLN A 132 -11.52 7.13 -27.68
N GLY A 133 -12.85 7.01 -27.77
CA GLY A 133 -13.74 8.09 -28.19
C GLY A 133 -13.46 8.68 -29.58
N GLY A 134 -12.88 7.90 -30.50
CA GLY A 134 -12.50 8.35 -31.84
C GLY A 134 -11.08 8.90 -31.96
N VAL A 135 -10.34 9.06 -30.86
CA VAL A 135 -8.91 9.42 -30.88
C VAL A 135 -8.05 8.18 -30.90
N ILE A 136 -7.04 8.19 -31.78
CA ILE A 136 -5.99 7.18 -31.88
C ILE A 136 -4.74 7.76 -31.23
N VAL A 137 -4.09 6.96 -30.39
CA VAL A 137 -2.87 7.31 -29.66
C VAL A 137 -1.78 6.30 -30.00
N GLU A 138 -0.66 6.77 -30.54
CA GLU A 138 0.61 6.03 -30.63
C GLU A 138 1.56 6.55 -29.56
N THR A 139 1.94 5.71 -28.62
CA THR A 139 2.94 6.01 -27.59
C THR A 139 4.21 5.22 -27.89
N SER A 140 5.35 5.91 -28.05
CA SER A 140 6.64 5.32 -28.36
C SER A 140 7.61 5.53 -27.21
N TYR A 141 8.05 4.43 -26.61
CA TYR A 141 9.07 4.35 -25.58
C TYR A 141 10.42 4.04 -26.23
N ARG A 142 11.44 4.86 -25.98
CA ARG A 142 12.76 4.73 -26.62
C ARG A 142 13.89 4.87 -25.61
N LEU A 143 14.83 3.93 -25.67
CA LEU A 143 16.12 4.02 -24.99
C LEU A 143 17.25 4.10 -26.02
N ASP A 144 18.21 4.97 -25.78
CA ASP A 144 19.39 5.17 -26.62
C ASP A 144 20.62 4.54 -25.99
N ALA A 145 21.53 4.02 -26.81
CA ALA A 145 22.74 3.34 -26.35
C ALA A 145 23.75 4.27 -25.66
N ASP A 146 23.74 5.57 -25.98
CA ASP A 146 24.66 6.58 -25.45
C ASP A 146 24.06 7.45 -24.34
N VAL A 147 22.80 7.21 -23.96
CA VAL A 147 22.09 7.92 -22.90
C VAL A 147 21.61 6.91 -21.85
N PRO A 148 22.45 6.58 -20.85
CA PRO A 148 22.26 5.40 -19.98
C PRO A 148 21.19 5.56 -18.90
N ASP A 149 20.55 6.73 -18.78
CA ASP A 149 19.73 7.11 -17.62
C ASP A 149 18.45 7.87 -17.99
N LYS A 150 18.00 7.76 -19.25
CA LYS A 150 16.78 8.41 -19.75
C LYS A 150 15.92 7.50 -20.60
N LEU A 151 14.63 7.47 -20.31
CA LEU A 151 13.58 6.94 -21.19
C LEU A 151 12.90 8.09 -21.92
N PHE A 152 12.94 8.07 -23.25
CA PHE A 152 12.23 9.03 -24.09
C PHE A 152 10.84 8.50 -24.42
N ILE A 153 9.82 9.33 -24.26
CA ILE A 153 8.43 8.98 -24.55
C ILE A 153 7.89 10.02 -25.53
N SER A 154 7.50 9.58 -26.73
CA SER A 154 6.82 10.44 -27.68
C SER A 154 5.40 9.93 -27.91
N LYS A 155 4.41 10.81 -27.85
CA LYS A 155 3.00 10.46 -28.07
C LYS A 155 2.47 11.19 -29.29
N HIS A 156 1.77 10.46 -30.16
CA HIS A 156 1.17 10.99 -31.38
C HIS A 156 -0.32 10.70 -31.39
N LEU A 157 -1.11 11.77 -31.33
CA LEU A 157 -2.57 11.70 -31.29
C LEU A 157 -3.13 12.14 -32.64
N THR A 158 -4.11 11.37 -33.13
CA THR A 158 -4.87 11.67 -34.35
C THR A 158 -6.35 11.37 -34.13
N GLN A 159 -7.23 12.08 -34.83
CA GLN A 159 -8.68 11.87 -34.74
C GLN A 159 -9.19 11.01 -35.90
N ARG A 160 -10.15 10.11 -35.63
CA ARG A 160 -10.92 9.41 -36.67
C ARG A 160 -12.03 10.30 -37.22
N ASP A 161 -12.23 10.26 -38.53
CA ASP A 161 -13.23 11.08 -39.23
C ASP A 161 -14.64 10.91 -38.64
N GLY A 162 -15.28 12.02 -38.23
CA GLY A 162 -16.69 12.07 -37.86
C GLY A 162 -17.04 11.76 -36.39
N GLU A 163 -16.05 11.60 -35.53
CA GLU A 163 -16.21 11.35 -34.08
C GLU A 163 -16.01 12.64 -33.24
N PRO A 164 -16.41 12.65 -31.95
CA PRO A 164 -16.30 13.82 -31.08
C PRO A 164 -14.88 14.37 -30.93
N SER A 165 -14.80 15.66 -30.63
CA SER A 165 -13.55 16.35 -30.24
C SER A 165 -13.04 15.86 -28.88
N VAL A 166 -11.73 16.01 -28.64
CA VAL A 166 -11.09 15.88 -27.33
C VAL A 166 -10.52 17.23 -26.91
N ALA A 167 -10.88 17.66 -25.71
CA ALA A 167 -10.45 18.94 -25.15
C ALA A 167 -9.18 18.80 -24.28
N LEU A 168 -9.12 17.69 -23.54
CA LEU A 168 -8.05 17.43 -22.58
C LEU A 168 -7.39 16.11 -22.89
N TYR A 169 -6.08 16.07 -22.75
CA TYR A 169 -5.30 14.84 -22.77
C TYR A 169 -4.45 14.78 -21.51
N THR A 170 -4.42 13.60 -20.88
CA THR A 170 -3.73 13.43 -19.62
C THR A 170 -2.90 12.17 -19.66
N SER A 171 -1.59 12.34 -19.47
CA SER A 171 -0.68 11.26 -19.13
C SER A 171 -0.71 11.09 -17.61
N ILE A 172 -0.88 9.87 -17.10
CA ILE A 172 -0.82 9.56 -15.66
C ILE A 172 0.33 8.61 -15.39
N PHE A 173 1.05 8.88 -14.31
CA PHE A 173 1.92 7.95 -13.59
C PHE A 173 1.27 7.73 -12.21
N PHE A 174 0.84 6.50 -11.93
CA PHE A 174 0.27 6.13 -10.64
C PHE A 174 1.33 6.16 -9.54
N ASN A 175 0.98 6.72 -8.40
CA ASN A 175 1.90 6.84 -7.29
C ASN A 175 1.39 6.13 -6.04
N TYR A 176 0.08 6.21 -5.74
CA TYR A 176 -0.56 5.60 -4.56
C TYR A 176 0.27 5.73 -3.26
N HIS A 177 0.82 6.91 -2.99
CA HIS A 177 1.68 7.21 -1.84
C HIS A 177 3.06 6.54 -1.84
N SER A 178 3.47 5.91 -2.96
CA SER A 178 4.72 5.15 -3.08
C SER A 178 5.97 5.97 -3.41
N LEU A 179 5.81 7.22 -3.82
CA LEU A 179 6.90 8.16 -4.03
C LEU A 179 6.54 9.53 -3.47
N VAL A 180 7.55 10.32 -3.14
CA VAL A 180 7.38 11.70 -2.67
C VAL A 180 7.53 12.67 -3.84
N PRO A 181 6.46 13.39 -4.26
CA PRO A 181 6.53 14.30 -5.39
C PRO A 181 7.14 15.66 -5.05
N PHE A 182 7.94 16.17 -5.98
CA PHE A 182 8.50 17.52 -6.02
C PHE A 182 8.25 18.12 -7.40
N VAL A 183 7.50 19.23 -7.49
CA VAL A 183 7.15 19.86 -8.77
C VAL A 183 8.00 21.11 -9.00
N ALA A 184 8.57 21.21 -10.19
CA ALA A 184 9.50 22.27 -10.58
C ALA A 184 9.28 22.76 -12.01
N SER A 185 9.56 24.05 -12.23
CA SER A 185 9.70 24.59 -13.59
C SER A 185 11.18 24.80 -13.91
N THR A 186 11.66 24.15 -14.96
CA THR A 186 13.04 24.32 -15.44
C THR A 186 13.22 25.63 -16.20
N ALA A 187 12.14 26.12 -16.83
CA ALA A 187 12.10 27.36 -17.60
C ALA A 187 11.96 28.62 -16.73
N ASP A 188 11.10 28.61 -15.70
CA ASP A 188 10.96 29.69 -14.72
C ASP A 188 10.89 29.11 -13.30
N PRO A 189 12.04 28.89 -12.64
CA PRO A 189 12.09 28.22 -11.33
C PRO A 189 11.23 28.84 -10.24
N ARG A 190 10.85 30.12 -10.37
CA ARG A 190 9.94 30.82 -9.45
C ARG A 190 8.52 30.24 -9.42
N ARG A 191 8.16 29.41 -10.40
CA ARG A 191 6.86 28.71 -10.49
C ARG A 191 6.84 27.37 -9.77
N SER A 192 7.96 26.94 -9.21
CA SER A 192 8.08 25.66 -8.51
C SER A 192 7.37 25.74 -7.15
N ASN A 193 6.56 24.72 -6.82
CA ASN A 193 5.95 24.54 -5.51
C ASN A 193 6.68 23.46 -4.66
N GLY A 194 7.67 22.78 -5.24
CA GLY A 194 8.51 21.83 -4.53
C GLY A 194 7.68 20.68 -3.95
N PHE A 195 7.84 20.37 -2.66
CA PHE A 195 7.15 19.28 -1.97
C PHE A 195 5.73 19.62 -1.47
N VAL A 196 5.20 20.80 -1.80
CA VAL A 196 3.85 21.22 -1.39
C VAL A 196 2.90 21.03 -2.56
N GLN A 197 2.04 20.02 -2.48
CA GLN A 197 1.09 19.64 -3.52
C GLN A 197 -0.35 20.02 -3.16
N GLU A 198 -1.21 20.05 -4.17
CA GLU A 198 -2.66 20.15 -4.01
C GLU A 198 -3.27 18.84 -4.50
N SER A 199 -4.16 18.25 -3.70
CA SER A 199 -4.92 17.07 -4.10
C SER A 199 -5.67 17.36 -5.41
N PHE A 200 -5.53 16.49 -6.41
CA PHE A 200 -6.26 16.62 -7.68
C PHE A 200 -7.12 15.40 -8.01
N VAL A 201 -6.74 14.19 -7.58
CA VAL A 201 -7.49 12.97 -7.90
C VAL A 201 -8.92 13.00 -7.32
N SER A 202 -9.12 13.67 -6.19
CA SER A 202 -10.43 13.84 -5.55
C SER A 202 -11.24 15.03 -6.07
N ARG A 203 -10.68 15.85 -6.96
CA ARG A 203 -11.28 17.10 -7.44
C ARG A 203 -11.81 16.97 -8.87
N GLY A 204 -12.84 17.75 -9.17
CA GLY A 204 -13.43 17.79 -10.52
C GLY A 204 -12.68 18.72 -11.49
N PRO A 205 -12.96 18.63 -12.81
CA PRO A 205 -12.35 19.49 -13.84
C PRO A 205 -12.55 21.01 -13.61
N THR A 206 -13.57 21.41 -12.87
CA THR A 206 -13.83 22.82 -12.55
C THR A 206 -12.80 23.43 -11.59
N GLU A 207 -11.99 22.60 -10.93
CA GLU A 207 -11.00 22.99 -9.94
C GLU A 207 -9.56 22.89 -10.45
N ILE A 208 -9.36 22.67 -11.75
CA ILE A 208 -8.02 22.60 -12.36
C ILE A 208 -7.16 23.81 -11.99
N ALA A 209 -7.74 25.01 -11.89
CA ALA A 209 -7.03 26.22 -11.46
C ALA A 209 -6.43 26.13 -10.05
N THR A 210 -6.97 25.28 -9.18
CA THR A 210 -6.47 25.07 -7.81
C THR A 210 -5.19 24.24 -7.81
N PHE A 211 -5.18 23.12 -8.54
CA PHE A 211 -4.13 22.10 -8.44
C PHE A 211 -3.12 22.11 -9.59
N ALA A 212 -3.48 22.64 -10.77
CA ALA A 212 -2.57 22.69 -11.90
C ALA A 212 -1.41 23.66 -11.64
N ARG A 213 -0.20 23.25 -12.03
CA ARG A 213 1.00 24.07 -11.94
C ARG A 213 1.63 24.22 -13.31
N THR A 214 1.97 25.45 -13.68
CA THR A 214 2.70 25.74 -14.91
C THR A 214 4.18 25.40 -14.71
N ALA A 215 4.45 24.10 -14.76
CA ALA A 215 5.71 23.46 -14.49
C ALA A 215 5.91 22.31 -15.50
N ASP A 216 7.17 22.06 -15.86
CA ASP A 216 7.56 21.08 -16.88
C ASP A 216 8.29 19.88 -16.29
N LEU A 217 8.52 19.83 -14.97
CA LEU A 217 9.19 18.74 -14.30
C LEU A 217 8.43 18.30 -13.03
N ILE A 218 8.16 17.01 -12.94
CA ILE A 218 7.73 16.32 -11.72
C ILE A 218 8.84 15.35 -11.31
N VAL A 219 9.38 15.51 -10.11
CA VAL A 219 10.38 14.60 -9.54
C VAL A 219 9.71 13.75 -8.48
N ALA A 220 9.88 12.43 -8.54
CA ALA A 220 9.29 11.47 -7.62
C ALA A 220 10.41 10.69 -6.93
N LEU A 221 10.48 10.80 -5.59
CA LEU A 221 11.54 10.22 -4.78
C LEU A 221 11.07 8.92 -4.11
N SER A 222 11.90 7.87 -4.19
CA SER A 222 11.74 6.71 -3.31
C SER A 222 11.87 7.11 -1.82
N PRO A 223 11.35 6.28 -0.89
CA PRO A 223 11.52 6.49 0.54
C PRO A 223 12.99 6.59 0.94
N ALA A 224 13.28 7.43 1.94
CA ALA A 224 14.64 7.64 2.43
C ALA A 224 15.27 6.36 3.02
N ASP A 225 14.46 5.41 3.47
CA ASP A 225 14.85 4.11 4.03
C ASP A 225 14.67 2.94 3.02
N ALA A 226 14.51 3.23 1.73
CA ALA A 226 14.49 2.22 0.67
C ALA A 226 15.82 1.46 0.58
N GLU A 227 15.76 0.14 0.35
CA GLU A 227 16.96 -0.71 0.22
C GLU A 227 17.78 -0.35 -1.02
N ALA A 228 17.11 -0.01 -2.12
CA ALA A 228 17.71 0.43 -3.36
C ALA A 228 17.04 1.74 -3.82
N PRO A 229 17.56 2.91 -3.41
CA PRO A 229 16.90 4.18 -3.69
C PRO A 229 16.99 4.55 -5.17
N ILE A 230 15.89 5.09 -5.69
CA ILE A 230 15.76 5.65 -7.02
C ILE A 230 14.99 6.99 -6.98
N THR A 231 15.24 7.83 -7.98
CA THR A 231 14.47 9.04 -8.26
C THR A 231 14.10 9.06 -9.73
N TYR A 232 12.83 9.36 -10.01
CA TYR A 232 12.31 9.60 -11.36
C TYR A 232 12.09 11.09 -11.56
N GLY A 233 12.61 11.67 -12.64
CA GLY A 233 12.28 13.02 -13.09
C GLY A 233 11.48 12.94 -14.37
N TRP A 234 10.18 13.17 -14.32
CA TRP A 234 9.31 13.20 -15.48
C TRP A 234 9.19 14.62 -16.03
N GLN A 235 9.73 14.83 -17.23
CA GLN A 235 9.81 16.13 -17.87
C GLN A 235 8.95 16.19 -19.15
N MET A 236 8.06 17.16 -19.24
CA MET A 236 7.38 17.53 -20.48
C MET A 236 8.28 18.47 -21.30
N VAL A 237 8.87 17.97 -22.38
CA VAL A 237 9.81 18.74 -23.22
C VAL A 237 9.06 19.61 -24.22
N SER A 238 7.99 19.09 -24.83
CA SER A 238 7.14 19.89 -25.72
C SER A 238 5.76 19.28 -25.92
N ALA A 239 4.76 20.16 -26.11
CA ALA A 239 3.41 19.81 -26.53
C ALA A 239 3.04 20.67 -27.75
N LYS A 240 2.76 20.05 -28.90
CA LYS A 240 2.54 20.77 -30.16
C LYS A 240 1.39 20.18 -30.96
N ARG A 241 0.61 21.05 -31.60
CA ARG A 241 -0.37 20.67 -32.62
C ARG A 241 0.12 21.08 -34.01
N SER A 242 0.10 20.14 -34.96
CA SER A 242 0.22 20.42 -36.38
C SER A 242 -1.18 20.43 -36.98
N ASN A 243 -1.60 21.57 -37.51
CA ASN A 243 -2.88 21.69 -38.18
C ASN A 243 -2.84 20.99 -39.56
N ALA A 244 -4.02 20.68 -40.13
CA ALA A 244 -4.14 20.08 -41.46
C ALA A 244 -3.49 20.91 -42.59
N ASP A 245 -3.32 22.22 -42.40
CA ASP A 245 -2.63 23.11 -43.35
C ASP A 245 -1.09 23.13 -43.18
N GLY A 246 -0.57 22.37 -42.22
CA GLY A 246 0.85 22.26 -41.89
C GLY A 246 1.39 23.33 -40.93
N THR A 247 0.54 24.22 -40.41
CA THR A 247 0.94 25.18 -39.37
C THR A 247 1.11 24.48 -38.02
N ILE A 248 2.12 24.89 -37.24
CA ILE A 248 2.44 24.29 -35.93
C ILE A 248 2.17 25.32 -34.84
N VAL A 249 1.50 24.89 -33.78
CA VAL A 249 1.15 25.70 -32.62
C VAL A 249 1.60 24.99 -31.33
N ASP A 250 2.17 25.74 -30.40
CA ASP A 250 2.50 25.25 -29.06
C ASP A 250 1.23 25.14 -28.21
N LEU A 251 1.08 24.02 -27.52
CA LEU A 251 -0.06 23.75 -26.65
C LEU A 251 0.33 24.00 -25.19
N PRO A 252 -0.58 24.58 -24.38
CA PRO A 252 -0.34 24.73 -22.95
C PRO A 252 -0.45 23.36 -22.25
N PHE A 253 0.42 23.15 -21.28
CA PHE A 253 0.41 21.97 -20.42
C PHE A 253 0.73 22.34 -18.97
N TYR A 254 0.32 21.48 -18.04
CA TYR A 254 0.44 21.70 -16.61
C TYR A 254 0.81 20.41 -15.90
N ALA A 255 1.71 20.53 -14.93
CA ALA A 255 2.00 19.46 -13.99
C ALA A 255 0.89 19.39 -12.94
N LEU A 256 0.39 18.18 -12.69
CA LEU A 256 -0.49 17.84 -11.58
C LEU A 256 0.25 16.78 -10.76
N ALA A 257 0.29 16.96 -9.44
CA ALA A 257 0.89 15.97 -8.56
C ALA A 257 0.17 16.01 -7.22
N ASP A 258 -0.14 14.84 -6.69
CA ASP A 258 -0.48 14.61 -5.30
C ASP A 258 0.19 13.30 -4.85
N PHE A 259 -0.10 12.80 -3.65
CA PHE A 259 0.51 11.53 -3.26
C PHE A 259 -0.09 10.33 -4.00
N SER A 260 -1.31 10.41 -4.52
CA SER A 260 -1.96 9.29 -5.21
C SER A 260 -1.55 9.17 -6.68
N ALA A 261 -1.28 10.27 -7.38
CA ALA A 261 -0.89 10.24 -8.79
C ALA A 261 -0.01 11.44 -9.21
N LEU A 262 0.70 11.26 -10.31
CA LEU A 262 1.48 12.29 -10.99
C LEU A 262 0.97 12.40 -12.43
N SER A 263 0.90 13.60 -12.98
CA SER A 263 0.31 13.78 -14.29
C SER A 263 0.80 15.03 -15.02
N PHE A 264 0.83 14.94 -16.36
CA PHE A 264 0.79 16.11 -17.22
C PHE A 264 -0.58 16.23 -17.90
N LEU A 265 -1.23 17.36 -17.67
CA LEU A 265 -2.45 17.78 -18.34
C LEU A 265 -2.09 18.67 -19.53
N ALA A 266 -2.50 18.27 -20.74
CA ALA A 266 -2.39 19.10 -21.93
C ALA A 266 -3.78 19.51 -22.43
N ILE A 267 -3.87 20.75 -22.90
CA ILE A 267 -5.07 21.29 -23.55
C ILE A 267 -4.83 21.27 -25.05
N THR A 268 -5.78 20.71 -25.79
CA THR A 268 -5.61 20.39 -27.22
C THR A 268 -5.68 21.60 -28.15
N GLU A 269 -6.01 22.78 -27.62
CA GLU A 269 -5.98 24.07 -28.30
C GLU A 269 -5.32 25.17 -27.44
N PRO A 270 -4.69 26.19 -28.05
CA PRO A 270 -4.25 27.37 -27.31
C PRO A 270 -5.45 28.20 -26.83
N PHE A 271 -5.29 28.88 -25.70
CA PHE A 271 -6.30 29.81 -25.20
C PHE A 271 -6.43 31.07 -26.06
N LEU A 272 -7.65 31.56 -26.21
CA LEU A 272 -7.98 32.87 -26.78
C LEU A 272 -7.71 34.01 -25.78
N THR A 273 -7.79 33.73 -24.48
CA THR A 273 -7.51 34.71 -23.42
C THR A 273 -6.31 34.35 -22.54
N GLY A 274 -5.56 35.38 -22.13
CA GLY A 274 -4.30 35.21 -21.41
C GLY A 274 -3.17 34.73 -22.31
N ASP A 275 -2.06 34.31 -21.69
CA ASP A 275 -0.87 33.77 -22.35
C ASP A 275 -0.66 32.27 -22.03
N GLY A 276 -1.65 31.62 -21.40
CA GLY A 276 -1.57 30.23 -20.95
C GLY A 276 -0.58 30.02 -19.80
N SER A 277 -0.08 31.09 -19.19
CA SER A 277 0.89 30.97 -18.11
C SER A 277 0.29 30.55 -16.77
N ASP A 278 -1.02 30.73 -16.59
CA ASP A 278 -1.82 30.23 -15.47
C ASP A 278 -3.20 29.79 -16.00
N VAL A 279 -3.78 28.73 -15.44
CA VAL A 279 -5.16 28.33 -15.73
C VAL A 279 -6.11 29.11 -14.83
N GLY A 280 -6.67 30.20 -15.35
CA GLY A 280 -7.71 30.97 -14.67
C GLY A 280 -9.14 30.53 -15.01
N LEU A 281 -10.13 31.11 -14.34
CA LEU A 281 -11.55 30.85 -14.61
C LEU A 281 -11.95 31.14 -16.07
N LEU A 282 -11.36 32.18 -16.68
CA LEU A 282 -11.64 32.53 -18.09
C LEU A 282 -11.11 31.46 -19.04
N GLN A 283 -9.89 30.98 -18.81
CA GLN A 283 -9.29 29.87 -19.55
C GLN A 283 -10.11 28.59 -19.40
N LEU A 284 -10.57 28.27 -18.18
CA LEU A 284 -11.41 27.09 -17.95
C LEU A 284 -12.76 27.15 -18.69
N LEU A 285 -13.32 28.34 -18.89
CA LEU A 285 -14.54 28.50 -19.70
C LEU A 285 -14.31 28.26 -21.19
N GLU A 286 -13.07 28.30 -21.67
CA GLU A 286 -12.72 28.01 -23.07
C GLU A 286 -12.53 26.51 -23.32
N VAL A 287 -12.09 25.73 -22.31
CA VAL A 287 -11.78 24.29 -22.44
C VAL A 287 -12.91 23.47 -23.07
N PRO A 288 -14.20 23.61 -22.72
CA PRO A 288 -15.27 22.83 -23.35
C PRO A 288 -15.48 23.14 -24.85
N PHE A 289 -14.88 24.21 -25.37
CA PHE A 289 -14.97 24.65 -26.75
C PHE A 289 -13.70 24.41 -27.55
N THR A 290 -12.68 23.78 -26.96
CA THR A 290 -11.44 23.43 -27.66
C THR A 290 -11.69 22.22 -28.54
N GLU A 291 -11.39 22.33 -29.84
CA GLU A 291 -11.59 21.25 -30.81
C GLU A 291 -10.30 20.69 -31.41
N LEU A 292 -10.07 19.37 -31.28
CA LEU A 292 -9.15 18.68 -32.18
C LEU A 292 -9.89 18.43 -33.50
N VAL A 293 -9.47 19.08 -34.58
CA VAL A 293 -10.12 18.99 -35.88
C VAL A 293 -9.56 17.81 -36.68
N ALA A 294 -10.42 17.14 -37.46
CA ALA A 294 -10.00 16.06 -38.35
C ALA A 294 -8.87 16.52 -39.31
N GLY A 295 -7.75 15.81 -39.28
CA GLY A 295 -6.53 16.13 -40.04
C GLY A 295 -5.46 16.87 -39.24
N ASP A 296 -5.78 17.35 -38.03
CA ASP A 296 -4.78 17.85 -37.09
C ASP A 296 -4.09 16.68 -36.38
N GLU A 297 -2.82 16.89 -36.00
CA GLU A 297 -2.00 15.93 -35.26
C GLU A 297 -1.42 16.59 -34.01
N ILE A 298 -1.52 15.94 -32.85
CA ILE A 298 -0.86 16.41 -31.63
C ILE A 298 0.35 15.53 -31.34
N ARG A 299 1.47 16.16 -30.96
CA ARG A 299 2.69 15.50 -30.53
C ARG A 299 3.13 15.99 -29.16
N PHE A 300 3.35 15.03 -28.27
CA PHE A 300 3.97 15.24 -26.97
C PHE A 300 5.36 14.59 -26.97
N GLU A 301 6.34 15.29 -26.43
CA GLU A 301 7.69 14.79 -26.20
C GLU A 301 7.97 14.88 -24.70
N GLU A 302 8.19 13.74 -24.07
CA GLU A 302 8.41 13.57 -22.64
C GLU A 302 9.73 12.81 -22.40
N VAL A 303 10.35 13.06 -21.25
CA VAL A 303 11.56 12.35 -20.82
C VAL A 303 11.42 11.95 -19.37
N LEU A 304 11.63 10.66 -19.07
CA LEU A 304 11.84 10.15 -17.72
C LEU A 304 13.34 10.02 -17.47
N HIS A 305 13.87 10.83 -16.56
CA HIS A 305 15.25 10.80 -16.07
C HIS A 305 15.33 9.93 -14.81
N LEU A 306 16.31 9.02 -14.71
CA LEU A 306 16.44 8.10 -13.56
C LEU A 306 17.72 8.33 -12.79
N ALA A 307 17.70 8.51 -11.46
CA ALA A 307 18.92 8.61 -10.66
C ALA A 307 18.96 7.58 -9.52
N PRO A 308 20.08 6.91 -9.23
CA PRO A 308 20.16 5.83 -8.23
C PRO A 308 20.36 6.38 -6.81
N ARG A 309 19.53 7.36 -6.45
CA ARG A 309 19.52 8.08 -5.17
C ARG A 309 18.10 8.58 -4.90
N ALA A 310 17.77 8.93 -3.66
CA ALA A 310 16.44 9.40 -3.25
C ALA A 310 16.46 10.91 -2.95
N ASP A 311 16.74 11.74 -3.95
CA ASP A 311 16.72 13.19 -3.81
C ASP A 311 16.55 13.95 -5.14
N VAL A 312 16.12 15.20 -5.04
CA VAL A 312 15.82 16.07 -6.19
C VAL A 312 17.08 16.46 -6.97
N ALA A 313 18.23 16.57 -6.29
CA ALA A 313 19.53 16.88 -6.90
C ALA A 313 19.95 15.83 -7.94
N GLY A 314 19.55 14.55 -7.75
CA GLY A 314 19.78 13.50 -8.74
C GLY A 314 19.24 13.82 -10.15
N ILE A 315 18.16 14.60 -10.24
CA ILE A 315 17.56 15.04 -11.51
C ILE A 315 17.98 16.45 -11.88
N THR A 316 17.88 17.40 -10.94
CA THR A 316 18.17 18.81 -11.21
C THR A 316 19.64 19.03 -11.61
N ASP A 317 20.59 18.27 -11.06
CA ASP A 317 22.00 18.34 -11.48
C ASP A 317 22.21 17.96 -12.96
N ARG A 318 21.33 17.13 -13.52
CA ARG A 318 21.40 16.74 -14.94
C ARG A 318 20.74 17.75 -15.86
N ILE A 319 19.64 18.35 -15.40
CA ILE A 319 18.97 19.45 -16.10
C ILE A 319 19.91 20.66 -16.17
N TYR A 320 20.61 20.95 -15.08
CA TYR A 320 21.57 22.05 -14.97
C TYR A 320 23.03 21.57 -15.03
N ALA A 321 23.33 20.60 -15.90
CA ALA A 321 24.65 19.98 -15.98
C ALA A 321 25.81 20.97 -16.22
N ASP A 322 25.54 22.07 -16.93
CA ASP A 322 26.51 23.12 -17.23
C ASP A 322 26.64 24.20 -16.14
N ALA A 323 25.78 24.16 -15.11
CA ALA A 323 25.81 25.13 -14.02
C ALA A 323 26.92 24.81 -13.00
N ALA A 324 27.31 25.81 -12.20
CA ALA A 324 28.36 25.66 -11.21
C ALA A 324 28.02 24.59 -10.16
N LYS A 325 28.99 23.73 -9.82
CA LYS A 325 28.86 22.79 -8.73
C LYS A 325 29.12 23.50 -7.40
N VAL A 326 28.13 23.47 -6.51
CA VAL A 326 28.25 23.95 -5.14
C VAL A 326 28.38 22.75 -4.22
N SER A 327 29.46 22.69 -3.44
CA SER A 327 29.70 21.66 -2.43
C SER A 327 29.72 22.24 -1.02
N GLY A 328 29.51 21.41 -0.01
CA GLY A 328 29.57 21.85 1.39
C GLY A 328 29.61 20.67 2.35
N ARG A 329 29.57 20.99 3.64
CA ARG A 329 29.54 19.99 4.72
C ARG A 329 28.58 20.40 5.83
N ILE A 330 27.79 19.46 6.31
CA ILE A 330 26.94 19.57 7.50
C ILE A 330 27.61 18.83 8.66
N SER A 331 27.48 19.29 9.90
CA SER A 331 28.03 18.59 11.07
C SER A 331 27.38 17.24 11.37
N GLU A 332 26.25 16.94 10.73
CA GLU A 332 25.49 15.70 10.89
C GLU A 332 25.26 14.99 9.55
N ALA A 333 25.56 13.70 9.53
CA ALA A 333 25.26 12.81 8.42
C ALA A 333 23.76 12.56 8.29
N GLY A 334 23.26 12.38 7.06
CA GLY A 334 21.85 12.12 6.79
C GLY A 334 20.93 13.34 6.96
N ALA A 335 21.46 14.51 7.34
CA ALA A 335 20.69 15.75 7.36
C ALA A 335 20.16 16.07 5.95
N ILE A 336 18.90 16.48 5.88
CA ILE A 336 18.26 16.92 4.64
C ILE A 336 18.69 18.36 4.35
N VAL A 337 19.10 18.60 3.12
CA VAL A 337 19.59 19.89 2.64
C VAL A 337 18.66 20.37 1.53
N HIS A 338 17.75 21.26 1.88
CA HIS A 338 16.92 21.99 0.91
C HIS A 338 17.70 23.17 0.34
N VAL A 339 17.52 23.39 -0.97
CA VAL A 339 18.03 24.57 -1.66
C VAL A 339 16.84 25.34 -2.21
N ASP A 340 16.61 26.50 -1.61
CA ASP A 340 15.54 27.41 -1.98
C ASP A 340 16.16 28.65 -2.65
N LEU A 341 15.42 29.29 -3.58
CA LEU A 341 15.75 30.62 -4.05
C LEU A 341 15.69 31.62 -2.87
N SER A 342 16.33 32.78 -3.02
CA SER A 342 16.38 33.78 -1.94
C SER A 342 15.00 34.32 -1.49
N ASP A 343 13.95 34.14 -2.29
CA ASP A 343 12.56 34.47 -1.96
C ASP A 343 11.80 33.32 -1.28
N GLY A 344 12.45 32.17 -1.09
CA GLY A 344 11.91 30.97 -0.47
C GLY A 344 11.33 29.95 -1.45
N THR A 345 11.33 30.22 -2.76
CA THR A 345 10.83 29.23 -3.73
C THR A 345 11.72 27.98 -3.75
N PRO A 346 11.17 26.76 -3.61
CA PRO A 346 11.95 25.53 -3.68
C PRO A 346 12.64 25.37 -5.04
N PHE A 347 13.93 25.02 -5.05
CA PHE A 347 14.70 24.81 -6.28
C PHE A 347 15.21 23.37 -6.40
N SER A 348 15.84 22.85 -5.36
CA SER A 348 16.38 21.48 -5.31
C SER A 348 16.48 20.99 -3.87
N GLN A 349 16.86 19.73 -3.68
CA GLN A 349 17.08 19.10 -2.39
C GLN A 349 18.10 17.96 -2.55
N THR A 350 18.96 17.80 -1.56
CA THR A 350 19.91 16.68 -1.41
C THR A 350 19.98 16.26 0.06
N SER A 351 20.71 15.20 0.38
CA SER A 351 21.09 14.85 1.75
C SER A 351 22.60 14.96 1.93
N ALA A 352 23.02 15.13 3.19
CA ALA A 352 24.41 15.03 3.60
C ALA A 352 24.80 13.55 3.73
N ASP A 353 25.93 13.16 3.15
CA ASP A 353 26.41 11.77 3.20
C ASP A 353 26.93 11.37 4.60
N ASN A 354 27.49 10.16 4.72
CA ASN A 354 28.03 9.64 5.98
C ASN A 354 29.20 10.47 6.58
N ARG A 355 29.78 11.40 5.82
CA ARG A 355 30.81 12.35 6.27
C ARG A 355 30.26 13.76 6.46
N GLY A 356 28.96 13.95 6.20
CA GLY A 356 28.26 15.22 6.19
C GLY A 356 28.44 15.98 4.88
N GLU A 357 29.08 15.41 3.85
CA GLU A 357 29.35 16.09 2.59
C GLU A 357 28.11 16.11 1.69
N PHE A 358 27.92 17.20 0.95
CA PHE A 358 26.86 17.29 -0.07
C PHE A 358 27.34 18.10 -1.28
N SER A 359 26.65 17.93 -2.41
CA SER A 359 26.82 18.82 -3.56
C SER A 359 25.56 18.90 -4.42
N VAL A 360 25.41 20.04 -5.10
CA VAL A 360 24.30 20.35 -6.02
C VAL A 360 24.82 21.26 -7.14
N ARG A 361 24.23 21.21 -8.34
CA ARG A 361 24.49 22.18 -9.41
C ARG A 361 23.44 23.26 -9.44
N LEU A 362 23.88 24.52 -9.39
CA LEU A 362 23.01 25.68 -9.27
C LEU A 362 23.38 26.73 -10.33
N PRO A 363 22.40 27.26 -11.08
CA PRO A 363 22.61 28.46 -11.89
C PRO A 363 23.12 29.63 -11.06
N THR A 364 23.66 30.66 -11.73
CA THR A 364 24.06 31.90 -11.06
C THR A 364 22.85 32.57 -10.40
N GLY A 365 22.96 32.90 -9.11
CA GLY A 365 21.84 33.45 -8.36
C GLY A 365 22.06 33.51 -6.85
N ALA A 366 21.02 33.99 -6.18
CA ALA A 366 20.93 34.09 -4.73
C ALA A 366 20.05 32.95 -4.17
N TYR A 367 20.56 32.22 -3.19
CA TYR A 367 19.92 31.02 -2.65
C TYR A 367 19.95 31.02 -1.12
N ALA A 368 19.11 30.16 -0.53
CA ALA A 368 19.12 29.81 0.88
C ALA A 368 19.27 28.29 1.02
N LEU A 369 20.21 27.87 1.87
CA LEU A 369 20.41 26.49 2.26
C LEU A 369 19.61 26.24 3.55
N ARG A 370 18.55 25.44 3.50
CA ARG A 370 17.77 25.06 4.68
C ARG A 370 18.05 23.61 5.05
N VAL A 371 18.73 23.42 6.16
CA VAL A 371 19.17 22.13 6.68
C VAL A 371 18.18 21.66 7.74
N VAL A 372 17.72 20.41 7.64
CA VAL A 372 16.78 19.79 8.57
C VAL A 372 17.35 18.44 9.03
N ALA A 373 17.32 18.19 10.34
CA ALA A 373 17.83 16.96 10.95
C ALA A 373 16.87 16.40 12.01
N ALA A 374 17.09 15.14 12.40
CA ALA A 374 16.27 14.47 13.40
C ALA A 374 16.28 15.21 14.75
N GLY A 375 15.22 15.01 15.55
CA GLY A 375 15.04 15.72 16.82
C GLY A 375 14.52 17.15 16.66
N GLY A 376 13.95 17.49 15.50
CA GLY A 376 13.33 18.79 15.24
C GLY A 376 14.32 19.95 15.10
N ARG A 377 15.53 19.67 14.62
CA ARG A 377 16.59 20.69 14.44
C ARG A 377 16.61 21.17 13.00
N ASP A 378 16.61 22.48 12.81
CA ASP A 378 16.71 23.12 11.50
C ASP A 378 17.58 24.39 11.54
N LEU A 379 18.16 24.75 10.39
CA LEU A 379 18.97 25.95 10.22
C LEU A 379 18.88 26.44 8.77
N SER A 380 18.80 27.76 8.56
CA SER A 380 18.81 28.37 7.24
C SER A 380 19.99 29.33 7.06
N VAL A 381 20.73 29.17 5.96
CA VAL A 381 21.94 29.97 5.65
C VAL A 381 21.85 30.51 4.22
N PRO A 382 21.86 31.85 4.01
CA PRO A 382 21.89 32.42 2.66
C PRO A 382 23.26 32.30 2.02
N PHE A 383 23.31 32.13 0.69
CA PHE A 383 24.56 32.11 -0.08
C PHE A 383 24.36 32.65 -1.52
N GLN A 384 25.47 32.85 -2.23
CA GLN A 384 25.49 33.33 -3.62
C GLN A 384 26.25 32.34 -4.49
N VAL A 385 25.75 32.13 -5.71
CA VAL A 385 26.35 31.25 -6.71
C VAL A 385 26.76 32.09 -7.93
N GLY A 386 28.01 31.93 -8.35
CA GLY A 386 28.55 32.52 -9.58
C GLY A 386 28.67 31.48 -10.70
N GLU A 387 29.47 31.80 -11.74
CA GLU A 387 29.70 30.89 -12.87
C GLU A 387 30.70 29.75 -12.55
N ALA A 388 31.51 29.90 -11.51
CA ALA A 388 32.52 28.93 -11.12
C ALA A 388 32.05 28.07 -9.95
N ASP A 389 32.52 26.83 -9.91
CA ASP A 389 32.31 25.92 -8.77
C ASP A 389 32.71 26.58 -7.45
N ALA A 390 31.95 26.31 -6.40
CA ALA A 390 32.12 26.90 -5.08
C ALA A 390 32.00 25.86 -3.97
N THR A 391 32.67 26.12 -2.85
CA THR A 391 32.55 25.31 -1.64
C THR A 391 32.08 26.21 -0.49
N LEU A 392 30.95 25.86 0.11
CA LEU A 392 30.37 26.54 1.26
C LEU A 392 31.13 26.20 2.54
N GLU A 393 31.09 27.11 3.51
CA GLU A 393 31.57 26.83 4.85
C GLU A 393 30.74 25.72 5.51
N MET A 394 31.33 25.04 6.48
CA MET A 394 30.65 23.98 7.22
C MET A 394 29.47 24.56 8.00
N VAL A 395 28.30 23.94 7.85
CA VAL A 395 27.10 24.29 8.59
C VAL A 395 27.03 23.41 9.83
N ASP A 396 27.16 24.03 11.00
CA ASP A 396 27.15 23.34 12.28
C ASP A 396 25.75 23.39 12.90
N LEU A 397 25.10 22.23 13.01
CA LEU A 397 23.86 22.05 13.75
C LEU A 397 24.15 21.85 15.24
N ASP A 398 23.23 22.32 16.09
CA ASP A 398 23.28 22.01 17.52
C ASP A 398 23.30 20.49 17.74
N ALA A 399 24.08 20.03 18.74
CA ALA A 399 24.20 18.62 19.05
C ALA A 399 22.83 17.98 19.33
N PRO A 400 22.55 16.75 18.83
CA PRO A 400 21.28 16.09 19.06
C PRO A 400 21.13 15.72 20.54
N SER A 401 19.91 15.84 21.07
CA SER A 401 19.54 15.19 22.32
C SER A 401 19.17 13.74 22.02
N ARG A 402 19.79 12.77 22.70
CA ARG A 402 19.59 11.34 22.42
C ARG A 402 18.99 10.62 23.61
N VAL A 403 18.07 9.72 23.34
CA VAL A 403 17.51 8.80 24.33
C VAL A 403 17.99 7.39 24.02
N ALA A 404 18.78 6.80 24.91
CA ALA A 404 19.22 5.41 24.78
C ALA A 404 18.02 4.47 24.97
N LEU A 405 17.81 3.58 24.01
CA LEU A 405 16.65 2.68 23.95
C LEU A 405 16.96 1.35 24.66
N PRO A 406 15.95 0.66 25.22
CA PRO A 406 16.11 -0.71 25.70
C PRO A 406 16.56 -1.64 24.54
N GLN A 407 17.25 -2.72 24.87
CA GLN A 407 17.82 -3.66 23.90
C GLN A 407 17.50 -5.10 24.31
N GLY A 408 17.37 -5.99 23.34
CA GLY A 408 17.26 -7.44 23.57
C GLY A 408 15.84 -8.00 23.73
N SER A 409 14.83 -7.14 23.84
CA SER A 409 13.43 -7.56 23.98
C SER A 409 12.52 -6.83 23.00
N PRO A 410 11.61 -7.52 22.30
CA PRO A 410 10.66 -6.88 21.39
C PRO A 410 9.65 -6.05 22.17
N MET A 411 9.43 -4.81 21.75
CA MET A 411 8.41 -3.93 22.31
C MET A 411 8.18 -2.71 21.42
N ARG A 412 6.96 -2.16 21.50
CA ARG A 412 6.61 -0.86 20.97
C ARG A 412 6.69 0.20 22.06
N LEU A 413 7.39 1.30 21.77
CA LEU A 413 7.54 2.45 22.65
C LEU A 413 6.74 3.64 22.11
N THR A 414 5.69 4.07 22.81
CA THR A 414 4.88 5.24 22.43
C THR A 414 5.27 6.45 23.28
N PHE A 415 5.64 7.56 22.65
CA PHE A 415 6.07 8.80 23.30
C PHE A 415 4.97 9.85 23.28
N LYS A 416 4.56 10.34 24.45
CA LYS A 416 3.60 11.44 24.61
C LYS A 416 4.28 12.64 25.24
N GLY A 417 4.20 13.80 24.59
CA GLY A 417 4.69 15.06 25.14
C GLY A 417 3.90 15.49 26.38
N LEU A 418 4.61 16.02 27.37
CA LEU A 418 4.06 16.58 28.61
C LEU A 418 4.41 18.07 28.71
N ASP A 419 3.70 18.79 29.57
CA ASP A 419 4.00 20.18 29.93
C ASP A 419 4.15 21.14 28.73
N GLY A 420 3.40 20.87 27.65
CA GLY A 420 3.40 21.67 26.42
C GLY A 420 4.41 21.23 25.35
N ALA A 421 5.22 20.20 25.62
CA ALA A 421 6.04 19.58 24.57
C ALA A 421 5.13 18.83 23.57
N PRO A 422 5.35 18.96 22.25
CA PRO A 422 4.66 18.13 21.26
C PRO A 422 5.17 16.69 21.32
N ASP A 423 4.35 15.73 20.86
CA ASP A 423 4.78 14.35 20.65
C ASP A 423 5.96 14.33 19.65
N PRO A 424 7.07 13.64 19.94
CA PRO A 424 8.18 13.51 18.99
C PRO A 424 7.74 12.64 17.82
N LEU A 425 8.28 12.88 16.62
CA LEU A 425 7.96 12.11 15.41
C LEU A 425 9.21 11.40 14.89
N PHE A 426 9.12 10.09 14.71
CA PHE A 426 10.20 9.20 14.28
C PHE A 426 9.92 8.59 12.91
N GLY A 427 10.98 8.33 12.13
CA GLY A 427 10.87 7.63 10.85
C GLY A 427 10.16 8.40 9.74
N GLY A 428 9.99 9.73 9.88
CA GLY A 428 9.55 10.61 8.79
C GLY A 428 10.71 10.98 7.86
N ASN A 429 10.40 11.41 6.63
CA ASN A 429 11.40 11.71 5.59
C ASN A 429 12.12 13.06 5.75
N LEU A 430 11.67 13.92 6.67
CA LEU A 430 12.18 15.28 6.92
C LEU A 430 12.12 16.24 5.71
N LEU A 431 11.43 15.87 4.63
CA LEU A 431 11.29 16.69 3.42
C LEU A 431 10.25 17.81 3.58
N GLY A 432 9.40 17.71 4.60
CA GLY A 432 8.28 18.64 4.79
C GLY A 432 7.23 18.51 3.69
N ALA A 433 7.08 17.32 3.10
CA ALA A 433 6.14 17.07 2.03
C ALA A 433 4.70 17.07 2.55
N VAL A 434 3.83 17.81 1.86
CA VAL A 434 2.45 18.04 2.25
C VAL A 434 1.58 18.03 1.01
N GLU A 435 0.42 17.39 1.13
CA GLU A 435 -0.68 17.53 0.18
C GLU A 435 -1.81 18.28 0.86
N LEU A 436 -2.22 19.38 0.21
CA LEU A 436 -3.28 20.24 0.65
C LEU A 436 -4.62 19.73 0.11
N GLN A 437 -5.61 19.65 0.99
CA GLN A 437 -6.99 19.29 0.70
C GLN A 437 -7.90 20.42 1.21
N ASP A 438 -9.18 20.44 0.84
CA ASP A 438 -10.06 21.59 1.13
C ASP A 438 -10.16 21.94 2.61
N GLU A 439 -10.30 20.93 3.48
CA GLU A 439 -10.48 21.11 4.93
C GLU A 439 -9.38 20.43 5.75
N SER A 440 -8.37 19.84 5.11
CA SER A 440 -7.35 19.03 5.75
C SER A 440 -6.01 19.10 4.99
N SER A 441 -4.99 18.41 5.52
CA SER A 441 -3.75 18.19 4.79
C SER A 441 -3.23 16.81 5.11
N TYR A 442 -2.79 16.08 4.09
CA TYR A 442 -2.02 14.86 4.28
C TYR A 442 -0.53 15.20 4.39
N ARG A 443 0.17 14.55 5.32
CA ARG A 443 1.61 14.72 5.51
C ARG A 443 2.26 13.36 5.67
N LEU A 444 3.40 13.16 5.01
CA LEU A 444 4.31 12.05 5.30
C LEU A 444 5.13 12.35 6.57
N THR A 445 4.43 12.50 7.70
CA THR A 445 5.06 12.68 9.01
C THR A 445 5.48 11.35 9.60
N GLY A 446 6.53 11.39 10.43
CA GLY A 446 6.86 10.26 11.29
C GLY A 446 5.76 9.95 12.31
N VAL A 447 5.94 8.88 13.07
CA VAL A 447 5.04 8.47 14.16
C VAL A 447 5.68 8.71 15.51
N ASN A 448 4.88 8.86 16.56
CA ASN A 448 5.39 9.00 17.93
C ASN A 448 5.78 7.66 18.59
N GLN A 449 6.08 6.67 17.77
CA GLN A 449 6.33 5.29 18.17
C GLN A 449 7.68 4.81 17.66
N ILE A 450 8.33 3.95 18.45
CA ILE A 450 9.52 3.20 18.05
C ILE A 450 9.21 1.72 18.23
N PHE A 451 9.57 0.91 17.24
CA PHE A 451 9.31 -0.53 17.20
C PHE A 451 10.64 -1.26 17.34
N LEU A 452 10.78 -2.05 18.40
CA LEU A 452 11.97 -2.85 18.68
C LEU A 452 11.66 -4.32 18.42
N MET A 453 12.51 -4.98 17.65
CA MET A 453 12.43 -6.42 17.36
C MET A 453 12.97 -7.28 18.49
N GLY A 454 13.74 -6.69 19.41
CA GLY A 454 14.52 -7.41 20.41
C GLY A 454 15.76 -8.09 19.82
N THR A 455 16.44 -7.43 18.89
CA THR A 455 17.65 -7.93 18.23
C THR A 455 18.76 -6.88 18.28
N ASP A 456 19.99 -7.24 17.88
CA ASP A 456 21.11 -6.29 17.77
C ASP A 456 21.00 -5.32 16.58
N ARG A 457 19.95 -5.48 15.75
CA ARG A 457 19.60 -4.58 14.64
C ARG A 457 18.72 -3.41 15.06
N ASP A 458 18.20 -3.44 16.28
CA ASP A 458 17.36 -2.36 16.78
C ASP A 458 18.15 -1.05 16.93
N PRO A 459 17.51 0.11 16.79
CA PRO A 459 18.16 1.38 17.09
C PRO A 459 18.61 1.40 18.56
N THR A 460 19.84 1.86 18.80
CA THR A 460 20.39 2.02 20.16
C THR A 460 20.00 3.35 20.79
N TYR A 461 19.70 4.35 19.97
CA TYR A 461 19.30 5.69 20.40
C TYR A 461 18.18 6.24 19.50
N ALA A 462 17.35 7.10 20.08
CA ALA A 462 16.42 7.97 19.36
C ALA A 462 16.79 9.44 19.58
N SER A 463 16.73 10.25 18.51
CA SER A 463 16.91 11.70 18.61
C SER A 463 15.58 12.39 18.89
N LEU A 464 15.49 13.14 19.99
CA LEU A 464 14.27 13.83 20.42
C LEU A 464 14.52 15.33 20.61
N PRO A 465 13.51 16.19 20.36
CA PRO A 465 13.54 17.55 20.85
C PRO A 465 13.70 17.61 22.38
N PRO A 466 14.27 18.68 22.94
CA PRO A 466 14.25 18.91 24.37
C PRO A 466 12.83 19.04 24.89
N GLY A 467 12.50 18.37 26.00
CA GLY A 467 11.15 18.33 26.52
C GLY A 467 10.94 17.27 27.59
N LYS A 468 9.73 17.23 28.13
CA LYS A 468 9.28 16.20 29.06
C LYS A 468 8.33 15.26 28.32
N TYR A 469 8.54 13.96 28.47
CA TYR A 469 7.76 12.94 27.77
C TYR A 469 7.30 11.83 28.73
N ARG A 470 6.11 11.30 28.51
CA ARG A 470 5.68 10.00 29.04
C ARG A 470 5.87 8.95 27.95
N VAL A 471 6.57 7.87 28.29
CA VAL A 471 6.81 6.74 27.38
C VAL A 471 6.03 5.54 27.88
N TYR A 472 5.33 4.87 26.98
CA TYR A 472 4.60 3.63 27.20
C TYR A 472 5.32 2.50 26.48
N ALA A 473 5.55 1.36 27.13
CA ALA A 473 6.03 0.14 26.48
C ALA A 473 4.93 -0.93 26.49
N THR A 474 4.67 -1.50 25.32
CA THR A 474 3.71 -2.61 25.11
C THR A 474 4.30 -3.64 24.15
N ARG A 475 3.76 -4.86 24.16
CA ARG A 475 4.06 -5.93 23.20
C ARG A 475 2.78 -6.63 22.71
N GLY A 476 1.65 -5.93 22.74
CA GLY A 476 0.35 -6.49 22.38
C GLY A 476 -0.61 -6.67 23.56
N PRO A 477 -1.87 -7.05 23.28
CA PRO A 477 -2.94 -7.16 24.26
C PRO A 477 -2.74 -8.26 25.31
N GLU A 478 -1.83 -9.21 25.08
CA GLU A 478 -1.49 -10.30 26.00
C GLU A 478 -0.54 -9.85 27.13
N TYR A 479 0.10 -8.68 26.97
CA TYR A 479 1.20 -8.19 27.80
C TYR A 479 0.81 -7.05 28.75
N SER A 480 1.63 -6.83 29.78
CA SER A 480 1.53 -5.67 30.66
C SER A 480 1.85 -4.36 29.93
N LEU A 481 1.40 -3.23 30.49
CA LEU A 481 1.71 -1.89 29.99
C LEU A 481 2.64 -1.18 30.97
N GLU A 482 3.88 -0.96 30.56
CA GLU A 482 4.88 -0.27 31.36
C GLU A 482 4.94 1.22 31.01
N LYS A 483 5.23 2.09 32.00
CA LYS A 483 5.24 3.54 31.80
C LYS A 483 6.39 4.20 32.55
N VAL A 484 7.02 5.18 31.91
CA VAL A 484 8.04 6.03 32.55
C VAL A 484 7.94 7.47 32.06
N GLU A 485 8.31 8.44 32.90
CA GLU A 485 8.54 9.82 32.47
C GLU A 485 10.03 10.05 32.25
N VAL A 486 10.37 10.73 31.16
CA VAL A 486 11.75 11.09 30.81
C VAL A 486 11.83 12.58 30.51
N VAL A 487 12.91 13.21 30.96
CA VAL A 487 13.27 14.60 30.62
C VAL A 487 14.45 14.56 29.68
N VAL A 488 14.29 15.18 28.51
CA VAL A 488 15.31 15.30 27.47
C VAL A 488 15.83 16.74 27.50
N GLU A 489 17.12 16.89 27.77
CA GLU A 489 17.81 18.18 27.76
C GLU A 489 18.58 18.35 26.45
N ALA A 490 18.65 19.59 25.95
CA ALA A 490 19.32 19.91 24.70
C ALA A 490 20.79 19.44 24.69
N GLY A 491 21.14 18.64 23.68
CA GLY A 491 22.51 18.16 23.45
C GLY A 491 23.00 17.11 24.44
N ASN A 492 22.14 16.61 25.33
CA ASN A 492 22.49 15.58 26.32
C ASN A 492 21.96 14.20 25.91
N ASP A 493 22.67 13.16 26.36
CA ASP A 493 22.22 11.77 26.28
C ASP A 493 21.48 11.39 27.58
N THR A 494 20.29 10.81 27.43
CA THR A 494 19.47 10.29 28.53
C THR A 494 19.21 8.80 28.33
N VAL A 495 19.21 8.00 29.40
CA VAL A 495 18.85 6.57 29.32
C VAL A 495 17.36 6.38 29.60
N LEU A 496 16.65 5.67 28.73
CA LEU A 496 15.26 5.28 28.97
C LEU A 496 15.20 4.06 29.89
N ASN A 497 15.01 4.30 31.20
CA ASN A 497 14.85 3.24 32.19
C ASN A 497 13.39 2.76 32.24
N ILE A 498 12.95 2.03 31.21
CA ILE A 498 11.62 1.40 31.14
C ILE A 498 11.76 -0.13 31.25
N SER A 499 10.83 -0.76 31.96
CA SER A 499 10.77 -2.23 32.09
C SER A 499 10.28 -2.89 30.81
N GLU A 500 10.68 -4.13 30.59
CA GLU A 500 10.11 -5.00 29.55
C GLU A 500 8.66 -5.39 29.92
N PRO A 501 7.70 -5.28 28.98
CA PRO A 501 6.35 -5.82 29.14
C PRO A 501 6.35 -7.33 29.42
N SER A 502 5.67 -7.76 30.47
CA SER A 502 5.53 -9.19 30.83
C SER A 502 4.24 -9.79 30.29
N LEU A 503 4.25 -11.07 29.93
CA LEU A 503 3.02 -11.80 29.54
C LEU A 503 2.09 -11.91 30.75
N VAL A 504 0.84 -11.47 30.63
CA VAL A 504 -0.16 -11.46 31.71
C VAL A 504 -1.46 -12.17 31.35
N VAL A 505 -1.70 -12.44 30.07
CA VAL A 505 -2.78 -13.31 29.57
C VAL A 505 -2.14 -14.44 28.77
N GLU A 506 -2.39 -15.68 29.19
CA GLU A 506 -1.97 -16.86 28.44
C GLU A 506 -2.98 -17.17 27.33
N THR A 507 -2.49 -17.52 26.14
CA THR A 507 -3.29 -17.86 24.95
C THR A 507 -3.08 -19.30 24.50
N THR A 508 -2.88 -20.22 25.45
CA THR A 508 -2.57 -21.62 25.16
C THR A 508 -3.60 -22.26 24.22
N GLY A 509 -3.10 -22.96 23.20
CA GLY A 509 -3.90 -23.57 22.14
C GLY A 509 -4.34 -22.60 21.05
N PHE A 510 -3.82 -21.37 21.04
CA PHE A 510 -4.11 -20.39 20.00
C PHE A 510 -2.84 -19.76 19.44
N LEU A 511 -2.85 -19.50 18.13
CA LEU A 511 -1.91 -18.60 17.47
C LEU A 511 -2.63 -17.31 17.07
N SER A 512 -1.96 -16.18 17.28
CA SER A 512 -2.40 -14.87 16.81
C SER A 512 -2.00 -14.64 15.35
N ALA A 513 -2.90 -14.06 14.55
CA ALA A 513 -2.62 -13.77 13.15
C ALA A 513 -3.34 -12.53 12.63
N ASP A 514 -2.75 -11.90 11.64
CA ASP A 514 -3.32 -10.80 10.89
C ASP A 514 -3.37 -11.20 9.40
N PHE A 515 -4.57 -11.30 8.85
CA PHE A 515 -4.78 -11.81 7.48
C PHE A 515 -4.75 -10.71 6.42
N HIS A 516 -4.52 -9.46 6.81
CA HIS A 516 -4.57 -8.31 5.90
C HIS A 516 -3.50 -7.28 6.27
N VAL A 517 -2.35 -7.37 5.58
CA VAL A 517 -1.15 -6.58 5.89
C VAL A 517 -0.42 -6.21 4.61
N HIS A 518 -0.10 -4.92 4.48
CA HIS A 518 0.60 -4.35 3.31
C HIS A 518 2.01 -3.88 3.64
N SER A 519 2.93 -3.90 2.69
CA SER A 519 4.28 -3.35 2.83
C SER A 519 4.77 -2.86 1.47
N GLY A 520 6.06 -2.53 1.36
CA GLY A 520 6.63 -1.93 0.15
C GLY A 520 6.25 -2.59 -1.19
N PRO A 521 6.01 -3.91 -1.29
CA PRO A 521 5.54 -4.50 -2.54
C PRO A 521 4.08 -4.23 -2.93
N SER A 522 3.25 -3.72 -2.03
CA SER A 522 1.94 -3.17 -2.37
C SER A 522 2.13 -1.78 -2.96
N PHE A 523 1.46 -1.51 -4.08
CA PHE A 523 1.62 -0.24 -4.79
C PHE A 523 1.17 0.97 -3.97
N ASP A 524 0.38 0.78 -2.90
CA ASP A 524 -0.23 1.84 -2.12
C ASP A 524 0.48 2.16 -0.78
N THR A 525 1.63 1.51 -0.55
CA THR A 525 2.48 1.85 0.57
C THR A 525 3.96 1.59 0.30
N VAL A 526 4.76 2.47 0.87
CA VAL A 526 6.21 2.42 0.81
C VAL A 526 6.90 1.77 1.99
N MET A 527 6.13 1.24 2.94
CA MET A 527 6.75 0.80 4.19
C MET A 527 7.75 -0.34 3.94
N PRO A 528 9.05 -0.16 4.24
CA PRO A 528 10.04 -1.19 3.96
C PRO A 528 9.70 -2.52 4.63
N ARG A 529 9.93 -3.62 3.92
CA ARG A 529 9.64 -4.99 4.37
C ARG A 529 10.20 -5.29 5.76
N ALA A 530 11.43 -4.88 6.02
CA ALA A 530 12.06 -5.06 7.33
C ALA A 530 11.37 -4.25 8.45
N LYS A 531 10.91 -3.04 8.15
CA LYS A 531 10.17 -2.19 9.08
C LYS A 531 8.79 -2.78 9.38
N ARG A 532 8.10 -3.34 8.38
CA ARG A 532 6.85 -4.07 8.55
C ARG A 532 7.01 -5.26 9.50
N VAL A 533 8.04 -6.09 9.32
CA VAL A 533 8.31 -7.20 10.24
C VAL A 533 8.62 -6.68 11.66
N ALA A 534 9.34 -5.56 11.77
CA ALA A 534 9.63 -4.95 13.07
C ALA A 534 8.38 -4.44 13.80
N THR A 535 7.44 -3.79 13.09
CA THR A 535 6.17 -3.35 13.70
C THR A 535 5.32 -4.55 14.15
N TYR A 536 5.32 -5.64 13.37
CA TYR A 536 4.61 -6.87 13.71
C TYR A 536 5.13 -7.53 14.99
N LEU A 537 6.46 -7.71 15.08
CA LEU A 537 7.13 -8.31 16.24
C LEU A 537 6.99 -7.46 17.50
N ALA A 538 7.08 -6.13 17.36
CA ALA A 538 6.90 -5.20 18.46
C ALA A 538 5.47 -5.24 19.04
N GLU A 539 4.49 -5.72 18.27
CA GLU A 539 3.10 -5.91 18.68
C GLU A 539 2.78 -7.35 19.12
N GLY A 540 3.78 -8.24 19.13
CA GLY A 540 3.68 -9.60 19.66
C GLY A 540 2.76 -10.54 18.89
N ALA A 541 2.34 -10.19 17.67
CA ALA A 541 1.58 -11.08 16.80
C ALA A 541 2.47 -12.14 16.16
N GLU A 542 1.90 -13.30 15.83
CA GLU A 542 2.66 -14.54 15.57
C GLU A 542 2.68 -14.97 14.10
N VAL A 543 1.56 -14.85 13.37
CA VAL A 543 1.44 -15.30 11.98
C VAL A 543 1.04 -14.14 11.07
N LEU A 544 1.99 -13.68 10.25
CA LEU A 544 1.82 -12.59 9.30
C LEU A 544 1.38 -13.14 7.93
N VAL A 545 0.20 -12.76 7.43
CA VAL A 545 -0.18 -13.09 6.05
C VAL A 545 0.18 -11.92 5.13
N ALA A 546 0.97 -12.19 4.10
CA ALA A 546 1.34 -11.19 3.10
C ALA A 546 0.20 -11.00 2.11
N THR A 547 -0.42 -9.82 2.07
CA THR A 547 -1.57 -9.57 1.19
C THR A 547 -1.38 -8.31 0.39
N GLU A 548 -0.21 -8.17 -0.21
CA GLU A 548 0.12 -7.02 -1.07
C GLU A 548 -0.85 -6.95 -2.27
N HIS A 549 -1.23 -5.73 -2.66
CA HIS A 549 -2.18 -5.53 -3.76
C HIS A 549 -1.64 -6.09 -5.07
N GLU A 550 -2.45 -6.94 -5.71
CA GLU A 550 -2.22 -7.43 -7.05
C GLU A 550 -0.84 -8.07 -7.25
N THR A 551 -0.18 -8.57 -6.19
CA THR A 551 1.10 -9.27 -6.30
C THR A 551 1.22 -10.35 -5.23
N VAL A 552 1.69 -11.54 -5.61
CA VAL A 552 1.93 -12.61 -4.64
C VAL A 552 3.26 -12.38 -3.94
N PHE A 553 3.23 -12.26 -2.61
CA PHE A 553 4.39 -11.93 -1.81
C PHE A 553 4.62 -12.90 -0.64
N ASP A 554 5.88 -13.02 -0.20
CA ASP A 554 6.32 -13.86 0.91
C ASP A 554 7.37 -13.11 1.75
N PHE A 555 7.12 -12.95 3.06
CA PHE A 555 8.06 -12.31 3.98
C PHE A 555 9.19 -13.23 4.44
N GLN A 556 9.18 -14.54 4.12
CA GLN A 556 10.15 -15.50 4.65
C GLN A 556 11.60 -15.07 4.37
N PRO A 557 11.97 -14.60 3.17
CA PRO A 557 13.32 -14.07 2.92
C PRO A 557 13.68 -12.87 3.80
N THR A 558 12.71 -12.02 4.13
CA THR A 558 12.90 -10.88 5.04
C THR A 558 13.09 -11.35 6.48
N ILE A 559 12.27 -12.30 6.93
CA ILE A 559 12.32 -12.91 8.27
C ILE A 559 13.67 -13.62 8.48
N ASP A 560 14.12 -14.42 7.50
CA ASP A 560 15.42 -15.11 7.53
C ASP A 560 16.58 -14.12 7.63
N ARG A 561 16.54 -13.06 6.81
CA ARG A 561 17.54 -11.99 6.83
C ARG A 561 17.57 -11.30 8.18
N LEU A 562 16.40 -11.04 8.78
CA LEU A 562 16.25 -10.45 10.12
C LEU A 562 16.56 -11.42 11.27
N GLY A 563 16.66 -12.73 11.02
CA GLY A 563 17.01 -13.73 12.02
C GLY A 563 15.96 -13.85 13.12
N VAL A 564 14.68 -13.71 12.77
CA VAL A 564 13.54 -13.65 13.70
C VAL A 564 12.49 -14.75 13.46
N GLY A 565 12.84 -15.78 12.67
CA GLY A 565 11.93 -16.89 12.34
C GLY A 565 11.55 -17.79 13.53
N ASP A 566 12.18 -17.61 14.69
CA ASP A 566 11.78 -18.22 15.97
C ASP A 566 10.63 -17.45 16.66
N ARG A 567 10.25 -16.27 16.15
CA ARG A 567 9.28 -15.36 16.79
C ARG A 567 8.07 -15.03 15.93
N VAL A 568 8.17 -15.20 14.61
CA VAL A 568 7.10 -14.90 13.66
C VAL A 568 7.13 -15.91 12.51
N ALA A 569 5.96 -16.41 12.13
CA ALA A 569 5.73 -17.15 10.91
C ALA A 569 5.06 -16.26 9.87
N THR A 570 5.16 -16.65 8.60
CA THR A 570 4.50 -15.96 7.50
C THR A 570 3.75 -16.93 6.61
N ILE A 571 2.68 -16.44 5.98
CA ILE A 571 1.97 -17.15 4.91
C ILE A 571 1.97 -16.25 3.67
N ALA A 572 2.38 -16.81 2.53
CA ALA A 572 2.38 -16.09 1.27
C ALA A 572 0.95 -15.91 0.73
N GLY A 573 0.67 -14.74 0.16
CA GLY A 573 -0.66 -14.39 -0.34
C GLY A 573 -0.64 -13.14 -1.20
N THR A 574 -1.83 -12.63 -1.49
CA THR A 574 -2.07 -11.39 -2.24
C THR A 574 -3.45 -10.84 -1.87
N GLU A 575 -3.62 -9.53 -1.90
CA GLU A 575 -4.94 -8.92 -2.00
C GLU A 575 -5.31 -8.73 -3.47
N ILE A 576 -6.39 -9.37 -3.89
CA ILE A 576 -7.00 -9.19 -5.21
C ILE A 576 -7.86 -7.94 -5.14
N THR A 577 -7.60 -6.99 -6.05
CA THR A 577 -8.13 -5.63 -6.01
C THR A 577 -8.75 -5.30 -7.36
N GLY A 578 -10.09 -5.25 -7.40
CA GLY A 578 -10.82 -4.82 -8.57
C GLY A 578 -10.94 -3.31 -8.66
N GLU A 579 -10.32 -2.71 -9.67
CA GLU A 579 -10.26 -1.26 -9.92
C GLU A 579 -11.07 -0.85 -11.15
N VAL A 580 -11.25 -1.76 -12.11
CA VAL A 580 -11.78 -1.44 -13.45
C VAL A 580 -13.24 -1.84 -13.62
N GLY A 581 -14.10 -0.84 -13.84
CA GLY A 581 -15.48 -1.07 -14.25
C GLY A 581 -15.54 -1.67 -15.65
N SER A 582 -16.37 -2.70 -15.85
CA SER A 582 -16.52 -3.38 -17.14
C SER A 582 -17.98 -3.68 -17.48
N ASP A 583 -18.23 -4.16 -18.71
CA ASP A 583 -19.58 -4.62 -19.12
C ASP A 583 -20.14 -5.74 -18.23
N ARG A 584 -19.28 -6.62 -17.69
CA ARG A 584 -19.70 -7.74 -16.81
C ARG A 584 -19.82 -7.32 -15.35
N THR A 585 -18.97 -6.38 -14.94
CA THR A 585 -18.88 -5.86 -13.57
C THR A 585 -18.68 -4.33 -13.59
N PRO A 586 -19.75 -3.54 -13.82
CA PRO A 586 -19.63 -2.07 -13.92
C PRO A 586 -19.06 -1.38 -12.69
N TYR A 587 -19.07 -2.07 -11.54
CA TYR A 587 -18.59 -1.54 -10.26
C TYR A 587 -17.50 -2.43 -9.63
N THR A 588 -16.73 -3.17 -10.45
CA THR A 588 -15.63 -4.07 -10.03
C THR A 588 -16.06 -5.22 -9.10
N LEU A 589 -15.07 -5.97 -8.62
CA LEU A 589 -15.22 -7.05 -7.67
C LEU A 589 -15.00 -6.62 -6.21
N GLY A 590 -14.58 -5.39 -5.95
CA GLY A 590 -14.07 -5.02 -4.63
C GLY A 590 -12.77 -5.78 -4.32
N HIS A 591 -12.49 -5.97 -3.03
CA HIS A 591 -11.22 -6.54 -2.58
C HIS A 591 -11.37 -7.89 -1.87
N ALA A 592 -10.42 -8.80 -2.07
CA ALA A 592 -10.35 -10.07 -1.35
C ALA A 592 -8.92 -10.60 -1.20
N ASN A 593 -8.58 -11.08 0.00
CA ASN A 593 -7.31 -11.76 0.24
C ASN A 593 -7.36 -13.21 -0.22
N ALA A 594 -6.27 -13.68 -0.83
CA ALA A 594 -6.05 -15.08 -1.17
C ALA A 594 -4.76 -15.60 -0.53
N PHE A 595 -4.88 -16.63 0.31
CA PHE A 595 -3.74 -17.24 1.01
C PHE A 595 -4.05 -18.66 1.52
N PRO A 596 -3.09 -19.58 1.59
CA PRO A 596 -1.75 -19.48 1.06
C PRO A 596 -1.75 -19.50 -0.48
N VAL A 597 -0.85 -18.78 -1.12
CA VAL A 597 -0.62 -18.81 -2.58
C VAL A 597 0.88 -18.84 -2.86
N ASP A 598 1.30 -19.75 -3.73
CA ASP A 598 2.72 -19.85 -4.10
C ASP A 598 3.09 -18.76 -5.11
N ALA A 599 4.10 -17.95 -4.78
CA ALA A 599 4.62 -16.93 -5.67
C ALA A 599 5.26 -17.55 -6.92
N GLN A 600 4.91 -17.01 -8.09
CA GLN A 600 5.48 -17.38 -9.38
C GLN A 600 6.37 -16.24 -9.86
N ALA A 601 7.61 -16.19 -9.38
CA ALA A 601 8.51 -15.05 -9.50
C ALA A 601 8.72 -14.48 -10.92
N LEU A 602 8.49 -15.27 -11.98
CA LEU A 602 8.66 -14.85 -13.38
C LEU A 602 7.34 -14.57 -14.11
N ALA A 603 6.19 -14.83 -13.47
CA ALA A 603 4.88 -14.50 -14.02
C ALA A 603 4.55 -13.04 -13.76
N PHE A 604 3.69 -12.46 -14.61
CA PHE A 604 3.12 -11.13 -14.37
C PHE A 604 2.52 -11.06 -12.97
N ARG A 605 2.80 -9.97 -12.24
CA ARG A 605 2.35 -9.74 -10.87
C ARG A 605 2.70 -10.90 -9.92
N ARG A 606 3.83 -11.57 -10.19
CA ARG A 606 4.30 -12.77 -9.48
C ARG A 606 3.25 -13.89 -9.42
N GLY A 607 2.35 -13.90 -10.40
CA GLY A 607 1.25 -14.84 -10.49
C GLY A 607 -0.03 -14.39 -9.79
N ALA A 608 -0.25 -13.13 -9.45
CA ALA A 608 -1.57 -12.68 -8.99
C ALA A 608 -2.68 -13.03 -10.02
N PHE A 609 -3.93 -13.06 -9.55
CA PHE A 609 -5.05 -13.56 -10.32
C PHE A 609 -5.70 -12.44 -11.11
N ALA A 610 -5.80 -12.60 -12.45
CA ALA A 610 -6.59 -11.69 -13.27
C ALA A 610 -8.02 -11.61 -12.73
N ASN A 611 -8.51 -10.41 -12.48
CA ASN A 611 -9.76 -10.21 -11.76
C ASN A 611 -10.71 -9.25 -12.50
N GLU A 612 -10.17 -8.43 -13.40
CA GLU A 612 -10.95 -7.42 -14.10
C GLU A 612 -11.90 -8.03 -15.14
N ASN A 613 -13.11 -7.48 -15.23
CA ASN A 613 -14.16 -8.01 -16.11
C ASN A 613 -14.52 -9.49 -15.86
N ARG A 614 -14.38 -9.93 -14.61
CA ARG A 614 -14.75 -11.28 -14.16
C ARG A 614 -15.72 -11.21 -12.99
N ARG A 615 -16.39 -12.32 -12.70
CA ARG A 615 -17.15 -12.51 -11.44
C ARG A 615 -16.28 -13.28 -10.45
N TRP A 616 -16.53 -13.10 -9.15
CA TRP A 616 -15.80 -13.79 -8.09
C TRP A 616 -15.77 -15.31 -8.27
N ARG A 617 -16.86 -15.95 -8.72
CA ARG A 617 -16.87 -17.40 -8.97
C ARG A 617 -15.84 -17.89 -9.98
N GLU A 618 -15.40 -17.05 -10.91
CA GLU A 618 -14.34 -17.38 -11.88
C GLU A 618 -12.97 -17.24 -11.24
N VAL A 619 -12.75 -16.18 -10.47
CA VAL A 619 -11.49 -15.92 -9.75
C VAL A 619 -11.25 -16.97 -8.65
N ILE A 620 -12.31 -17.34 -7.91
CA ILE A 620 -12.30 -18.42 -6.91
C ILE A 620 -11.95 -19.76 -7.58
N ASP A 621 -12.48 -20.04 -8.78
CA ASP A 621 -12.15 -21.29 -9.48
C ASP A 621 -10.67 -21.34 -9.87
N ASP A 622 -10.12 -20.26 -10.42
CA ASP A 622 -8.69 -20.17 -10.76
C ASP A 622 -7.79 -20.36 -9.53
N LEU A 623 -8.15 -19.71 -8.41
CA LEU A 623 -7.45 -19.86 -7.14
C LEU A 623 -7.45 -21.32 -6.70
N LYS A 624 -8.62 -21.95 -6.62
CA LYS A 624 -8.76 -23.34 -6.13
C LYS A 624 -8.17 -24.36 -7.11
N ALA A 625 -8.13 -24.05 -8.40
CA ALA A 625 -7.45 -24.86 -9.41
C ALA A 625 -5.93 -24.82 -9.27
N ARG A 626 -5.37 -23.66 -8.88
CA ARG A 626 -3.94 -23.52 -8.60
C ARG A 626 -3.57 -24.18 -7.28
N ARG A 627 -4.34 -23.94 -6.23
CA ARG A 627 -4.09 -24.46 -4.89
C ARG A 627 -5.40 -24.67 -4.13
N ALA A 628 -5.78 -25.94 -3.95
CA ALA A 628 -7.12 -26.33 -3.49
C ALA A 628 -7.41 -25.96 -2.02
N ASP A 629 -6.37 -25.84 -1.20
CA ASP A 629 -6.42 -25.44 0.20
C ASP A 629 -6.36 -23.92 0.42
N SER A 630 -6.08 -23.10 -0.61
CA SER A 630 -6.08 -21.64 -0.49
C SER A 630 -7.42 -21.14 0.02
N LEU A 631 -7.40 -20.24 1.02
CA LEU A 631 -8.53 -19.45 1.46
C LEU A 631 -8.73 -18.27 0.53
N ILE A 632 -9.98 -17.87 0.35
CA ILE A 632 -10.34 -16.54 -0.13
C ILE A 632 -11.20 -15.83 0.93
N GLN A 633 -10.73 -14.68 1.37
CA GLN A 633 -11.39 -13.82 2.35
C GLN A 633 -11.90 -12.56 1.66
N LEU A 634 -13.20 -12.28 1.75
CA LEU A 634 -13.73 -11.00 1.27
C LEU A 634 -13.36 -9.88 2.26
N ASN A 635 -12.65 -8.87 1.78
CA ASN A 635 -12.16 -7.76 2.61
C ASN A 635 -13.18 -6.63 2.71
N HIS A 636 -13.16 -5.91 3.83
CA HIS A 636 -13.92 -4.67 4.13
C HIS A 636 -15.13 -4.43 3.21
N ALA A 637 -16.06 -5.40 3.19
CA ALA A 637 -17.07 -5.53 2.13
C ALA A 637 -18.18 -4.46 2.15
N ARG A 638 -18.13 -3.54 3.12
CA ARG A 638 -19.11 -2.50 3.43
C ARG A 638 -18.41 -1.28 3.98
N TRP A 639 -18.80 -0.10 3.51
CA TRP A 639 -18.29 1.14 4.09
C TRP A 639 -19.03 1.59 5.34
N ASP A 640 -20.36 1.50 5.35
CA ASP A 640 -21.17 2.01 6.45
C ASP A 640 -22.53 1.30 6.56
N ASP A 641 -23.37 1.81 7.47
CA ASP A 641 -24.68 1.25 7.76
C ASP A 641 -25.84 1.87 6.96
N ARG A 642 -25.56 2.59 5.85
CA ARG A 642 -26.61 3.26 5.04
C ARG A 642 -27.64 2.27 4.50
N PHE A 643 -27.18 1.06 4.18
CA PHE A 643 -27.98 -0.06 3.74
C PHE A 643 -28.48 -0.90 4.93
N ALA A 644 -28.80 -0.34 6.10
CA ALA A 644 -29.48 -1.12 7.13
C ALA A 644 -30.89 -1.53 6.65
N PRO A 645 -31.38 -2.77 6.89
CA PRO A 645 -32.70 -3.22 6.46
C PRO A 645 -33.83 -2.23 6.82
N GLY A 646 -34.56 -1.75 5.80
CA GLY A 646 -35.66 -0.79 5.96
C GLY A 646 -35.27 0.69 5.78
N ARG A 647 -34.02 1.00 5.45
CA ARG A 647 -33.58 2.35 5.03
C ARG A 647 -33.95 2.65 3.56
N PRO A 648 -34.14 3.91 3.16
CA PRO A 648 -34.40 4.29 1.76
C PRO A 648 -33.28 3.91 0.78
N ALA A 649 -32.03 3.92 1.24
CA ALA A 649 -30.85 3.67 0.42
C ALA A 649 -30.88 2.32 -0.34
N TRP A 650 -31.69 1.35 0.09
CA TRP A 650 -31.89 0.08 -0.65
C TRP A 650 -32.54 0.24 -2.02
N GLU A 651 -33.26 1.33 -2.26
CA GLU A 651 -33.93 1.63 -3.52
C GLU A 651 -33.05 2.48 -4.45
N GLU A 652 -31.85 2.88 -3.99
CA GLU A 652 -30.92 3.72 -4.72
C GLU A 652 -29.87 2.84 -5.43
N ASP A 653 -29.59 3.14 -6.70
CA ASP A 653 -28.42 2.58 -7.38
C ASP A 653 -27.16 3.17 -6.73
N TRP A 654 -26.23 2.31 -6.35
CA TRP A 654 -25.01 2.73 -5.67
C TRP A 654 -24.05 3.43 -6.65
N SER A 655 -23.47 4.57 -6.24
CA SER A 655 -22.56 5.40 -7.04
C SER A 655 -21.26 5.78 -6.32
N GLY A 656 -20.89 5.04 -5.26
CA GLY A 656 -19.75 5.33 -4.40
C GLY A 656 -18.43 4.68 -4.84
N ASP A 657 -17.59 4.39 -3.84
CA ASP A 657 -16.26 3.76 -3.95
C ASP A 657 -16.24 2.25 -4.30
N ARG A 658 -15.54 1.86 -5.37
CA ARG A 658 -15.66 0.51 -5.99
C ARG A 658 -15.05 -0.64 -5.16
N ALA A 659 -14.49 -0.41 -3.97
CA ALA A 659 -13.83 -1.43 -3.17
C ALA A 659 -14.79 -2.33 -2.34
N ALA A 660 -15.95 -1.81 -1.93
CA ALA A 660 -16.84 -2.50 -0.99
C ALA A 660 -17.87 -3.42 -1.67
N TYR A 661 -17.49 -4.68 -1.95
CA TYR A 661 -18.29 -5.59 -2.78
C TYR A 661 -19.78 -5.72 -2.39
N PHE A 662 -20.14 -5.73 -1.11
CA PHE A 662 -21.56 -5.86 -0.70
C PHE A 662 -22.38 -4.58 -0.86
N ASP A 663 -21.75 -3.44 -1.17
CA ASP A 663 -22.46 -2.21 -1.51
C ASP A 663 -22.96 -2.21 -2.97
N HIS A 664 -22.35 -2.99 -3.87
CA HIS A 664 -22.70 -2.97 -5.30
C HIS A 664 -22.84 -4.35 -5.96
N MET A 665 -22.28 -5.43 -5.40
CA MET A 665 -22.24 -6.79 -5.95
C MET A 665 -21.79 -6.86 -7.42
N GLY A 666 -20.91 -5.93 -7.81
CA GLY A 666 -20.45 -5.71 -9.18
C GLY A 666 -21.49 -5.17 -10.16
N ILE A 667 -22.71 -4.82 -9.73
CA ILE A 667 -23.82 -4.34 -10.58
C ILE A 667 -24.51 -3.07 -10.07
N GLY A 668 -23.96 -2.43 -9.03
CA GLY A 668 -24.53 -1.21 -8.44
C GLY A 668 -25.71 -1.49 -7.51
N ARG A 669 -25.89 -2.75 -7.09
CA ARG A 669 -26.94 -3.17 -6.18
C ARG A 669 -26.34 -3.78 -4.92
N SER A 670 -26.76 -3.27 -3.77
CA SER A 670 -26.26 -3.75 -2.49
C SER A 670 -26.87 -5.10 -2.06
N PHE A 671 -26.07 -5.95 -1.41
CA PHE A 671 -26.51 -7.19 -0.76
C PHE A 671 -27.50 -6.88 0.37
N ASN A 672 -28.70 -7.46 0.37
CA ASN A 672 -29.70 -7.24 1.42
C ASN A 672 -29.72 -8.34 2.48
N ALA A 673 -29.05 -8.09 3.60
CA ALA A 673 -29.01 -9.01 4.74
C ALA A 673 -30.39 -9.32 5.36
N GLY A 674 -31.41 -8.51 5.10
CA GLY A 674 -32.78 -8.75 5.54
C GLY A 674 -33.62 -9.62 4.61
N GLN A 675 -33.08 -10.06 3.47
CA GLN A 675 -33.81 -10.83 2.46
C GLN A 675 -33.16 -12.20 2.19
N PRO A 676 -33.95 -13.22 1.79
CA PRO A 676 -33.41 -14.50 1.39
C PRO A 676 -32.36 -14.37 0.28
N LEU A 677 -31.31 -15.21 0.29
CA LEU A 677 -30.30 -15.27 -0.77
C LEU A 677 -30.93 -15.55 -2.15
N GLY A 678 -32.01 -16.33 -2.19
CA GLY A 678 -32.77 -16.59 -3.43
C GLY A 678 -33.69 -15.45 -3.89
N SER A 679 -33.76 -14.33 -3.16
CA SER A 679 -34.52 -13.16 -3.60
C SER A 679 -33.91 -12.53 -4.85
N GLU A 680 -34.70 -11.76 -5.59
CA GLU A 680 -34.21 -11.09 -6.80
C GLU A 680 -33.00 -10.18 -6.55
N GLY A 681 -32.88 -9.57 -5.37
CA GLY A 681 -31.73 -8.75 -5.00
C GLY A 681 -30.46 -9.53 -4.76
N ASN A 682 -30.55 -10.65 -4.04
CA ASN A 682 -29.38 -11.38 -3.59
C ASN A 682 -28.99 -12.55 -4.50
N ARG A 683 -29.87 -12.99 -5.43
CA ARG A 683 -29.67 -14.24 -6.18
C ARG A 683 -28.34 -14.31 -6.93
N ARG A 684 -27.79 -13.17 -7.35
CA ARG A 684 -26.49 -13.10 -8.04
C ARG A 684 -25.40 -13.79 -7.24
N LEU A 685 -25.39 -13.62 -5.92
CA LEU A 685 -24.39 -14.21 -5.02
C LEU A 685 -24.38 -15.74 -5.08
N ILE A 686 -25.55 -16.37 -5.27
CA ILE A 686 -25.72 -17.83 -5.24
C ILE A 686 -25.91 -18.47 -6.62
N GLU A 687 -25.94 -17.68 -7.69
CA GLU A 687 -26.03 -18.20 -9.06
C GLU A 687 -24.75 -19.02 -9.37
N PRO A 688 -24.88 -20.34 -9.63
CA PRO A 688 -23.72 -21.15 -9.96
C PRO A 688 -23.21 -20.78 -11.36
N ASP A 689 -21.90 -20.74 -11.50
CA ASP A 689 -21.26 -20.76 -12.81
C ASP A 689 -21.68 -22.02 -13.56
N PRO A 690 -22.12 -21.92 -14.83
CA PRO A 690 -22.61 -23.08 -15.58
C PRO A 690 -21.52 -24.10 -15.92
N VAL A 691 -20.23 -23.75 -15.80
CA VAL A 691 -19.09 -24.62 -16.10
C VAL A 691 -18.53 -25.21 -14.80
N THR A 692 -18.22 -24.37 -13.83
CA THR A 692 -17.48 -24.77 -12.62
C THR A 692 -18.39 -25.11 -11.45
N GLY A 693 -19.64 -24.61 -11.46
CA GLY A 693 -20.59 -24.73 -10.36
C GLY A 693 -20.32 -23.77 -9.19
N ARG A 694 -19.21 -23.01 -9.22
CA ARG A 694 -18.85 -22.02 -8.20
C ARG A 694 -19.83 -20.85 -8.19
N ARG A 695 -20.01 -20.24 -7.02
CA ARG A 695 -20.88 -19.09 -6.79
C ARG A 695 -20.03 -17.89 -6.36
N ASP A 696 -20.57 -16.69 -6.54
CA ASP A 696 -19.85 -15.48 -6.13
C ASP A 696 -19.70 -15.38 -4.60
N ILE A 697 -20.53 -16.10 -3.83
CA ILE A 697 -20.46 -16.15 -2.36
C ILE A 697 -19.59 -17.29 -1.82
N ASP A 698 -18.93 -18.08 -2.66
CA ASP A 698 -18.10 -19.23 -2.22
C ASP A 698 -16.76 -18.78 -1.59
N PHE A 699 -16.76 -17.64 -0.90
CA PHE A 699 -15.68 -17.20 -0.03
C PHE A 699 -15.56 -18.10 1.19
N ASP A 700 -14.34 -18.35 1.64
CA ASP A 700 -14.09 -19.12 2.86
C ASP A 700 -14.26 -18.23 4.10
N ALA A 701 -13.89 -16.95 3.99
CA ALA A 701 -13.93 -15.98 5.07
C ALA A 701 -14.43 -14.59 4.61
N MET A 702 -14.80 -13.75 5.58
CA MET A 702 -15.04 -12.33 5.36
C MET A 702 -14.58 -11.51 6.57
N GLU A 703 -14.04 -10.33 6.30
CA GLU A 703 -13.70 -9.38 7.35
C GLU A 703 -14.97 -8.83 8.00
N VAL A 704 -15.07 -8.99 9.31
CA VAL A 704 -16.11 -8.37 10.14
C VAL A 704 -15.54 -7.20 10.92
N MET A 705 -14.23 -7.18 11.14
CA MET A 705 -13.51 -6.06 11.72
C MET A 705 -12.28 -5.75 10.86
N ASN A 706 -12.17 -4.51 10.40
CA ASN A 706 -11.02 -4.03 9.61
C ASN A 706 -10.57 -2.68 10.19
N GLY A 707 -9.30 -2.60 10.57
CA GLY A 707 -8.68 -1.39 11.09
C GLY A 707 -9.51 -0.72 12.20
N ILE A 708 -9.61 0.62 12.16
CA ILE A 708 -10.33 1.44 13.14
C ILE A 708 -11.84 1.61 12.84
N SER A 709 -12.35 1.11 11.71
CA SER A 709 -13.71 1.46 11.27
C SER A 709 -14.82 0.78 12.09
N ARG A 710 -15.71 1.58 12.70
CA ARG A 710 -16.79 1.07 13.57
C ARG A 710 -18.15 0.98 12.89
N GLU A 711 -18.47 1.91 11.98
CA GLU A 711 -19.76 1.86 11.26
C GLU A 711 -19.81 0.66 10.30
N SER A 712 -18.69 0.42 9.61
CA SER A 712 -18.49 -0.77 8.77
C SER A 712 -18.65 -2.05 9.58
N GLU A 713 -18.04 -2.13 10.77
CA GLU A 713 -18.10 -3.32 11.64
C GLU A 713 -19.54 -3.75 11.95
N ILE A 714 -20.43 -2.80 12.27
CA ILE A 714 -21.85 -3.07 12.55
C ILE A 714 -22.55 -3.65 11.32
N ALA A 715 -22.30 -3.06 10.15
CA ALA A 715 -22.88 -3.50 8.88
C ALA A 715 -22.37 -4.88 8.47
N LEU A 716 -21.05 -5.10 8.53
CA LEU A 716 -20.40 -6.37 8.20
C LEU A 716 -20.86 -7.49 9.13
N ARG A 717 -20.96 -7.22 10.44
CA ARG A 717 -21.46 -8.21 11.41
C ARG A 717 -22.89 -8.64 11.07
N ARG A 718 -23.76 -7.71 10.66
CA ARG A 718 -25.12 -8.06 10.23
C ARG A 718 -25.11 -8.92 8.97
N ASP A 719 -24.31 -8.54 7.99
CA ASP A 719 -24.23 -9.23 6.71
C ASP A 719 -23.71 -10.67 6.90
N TRP A 720 -22.63 -10.83 7.67
CA TRP A 720 -22.09 -12.13 8.06
C TRP A 720 -23.14 -13.01 8.75
N LEU A 721 -23.84 -12.51 9.78
CA LEU A 721 -24.86 -13.28 10.48
C LEU A 721 -26.05 -13.64 9.57
N SER A 722 -26.36 -12.80 8.57
CA SER A 722 -27.37 -13.11 7.57
C SER A 722 -26.96 -14.28 6.69
N LEU A 723 -25.70 -14.33 6.25
CA LEU A 723 -25.14 -15.43 5.48
C LEU A 723 -25.17 -16.74 6.27
N VAL A 724 -24.64 -16.73 7.51
CA VAL A 724 -24.64 -17.89 8.41
C VAL A 724 -26.06 -18.39 8.67
N SER A 725 -27.02 -17.49 8.93
CA SER A 725 -28.42 -17.88 9.18
C SER A 725 -29.10 -18.54 7.98
N GLN A 726 -28.54 -18.40 6.78
CA GLN A 726 -29.08 -18.94 5.53
C GLN A 726 -28.29 -20.14 5.01
N GLY A 727 -27.26 -20.58 5.73
CA GLY A 727 -26.53 -21.82 5.45
C GLY A 727 -25.12 -21.62 4.91
N GLU A 728 -24.72 -20.37 4.61
CA GLU A 728 -23.37 -20.06 4.15
C GLU A 728 -22.44 -19.93 5.37
N LYS A 729 -21.55 -20.91 5.56
CA LYS A 729 -20.63 -20.97 6.72
C LYS A 729 -19.36 -20.15 6.50
N VAL A 730 -19.50 -18.89 6.10
CA VAL A 730 -18.40 -17.96 5.92
C VAL A 730 -17.79 -17.62 7.28
N VAL A 731 -16.46 -17.74 7.40
CA VAL A 731 -15.73 -17.47 8.64
C VAL A 731 -15.54 -15.97 8.82
N ALA A 732 -15.92 -15.43 9.98
CA ALA A 732 -15.66 -14.04 10.30
C ALA A 732 -14.23 -13.84 10.79
N THR A 733 -13.55 -12.83 10.26
CA THR A 733 -12.16 -12.48 10.60
C THR A 733 -12.01 -11.01 11.00
N ALA A 734 -10.87 -10.69 11.61
CA ALA A 734 -10.54 -9.38 12.15
C ALA A 734 -9.08 -9.02 11.82
N ASN A 735 -8.85 -8.00 10.99
CA ASN A 735 -7.52 -7.69 10.45
C ASN A 735 -7.20 -6.19 10.49
N SER A 736 -5.90 -5.85 10.45
CA SER A 736 -5.47 -4.46 10.59
C SER A 736 -5.63 -3.63 9.33
N ASP A 737 -5.40 -4.24 8.16
CA ASP A 737 -5.32 -3.54 6.87
C ASP A 737 -4.37 -2.34 6.94
N SER A 738 -3.24 -2.61 7.57
CA SER A 738 -2.27 -1.58 7.89
C SER A 738 -1.36 -1.38 6.70
N HIS A 739 -1.10 -0.13 6.38
CA HIS A 739 -0.26 0.31 5.26
C HIS A 739 1.00 1.00 5.76
N ASN A 740 0.89 1.79 6.82
CA ASN A 740 2.01 2.54 7.38
C ASN A 740 2.12 2.36 8.90
N ALA A 741 3.20 2.89 9.48
CA ALA A 741 3.50 2.74 10.91
C ALA A 741 2.51 3.43 11.86
N SER A 742 1.60 4.28 11.38
CA SER A 742 0.56 4.90 12.21
C SER A 742 -0.65 3.99 12.40
N GLN A 743 -0.86 3.05 11.47
CA GLN A 743 -1.89 2.02 11.57
C GLN A 743 -1.33 0.83 12.35
N GLN A 744 -2.10 0.35 13.31
CA GLN A 744 -1.64 -0.70 14.19
C GLN A 744 -1.69 -2.06 13.51
N VAL A 745 -0.55 -2.56 13.02
CA VAL A 745 -0.46 -3.94 12.51
C VAL A 745 -0.68 -4.95 13.64
N GLY A 746 -1.28 -6.10 13.34
CA GLY A 746 -1.59 -7.11 14.34
C GLY A 746 -2.71 -6.67 15.30
N LEU A 747 -3.48 -5.63 14.96
CA LEU A 747 -4.69 -5.23 15.67
C LEU A 747 -5.68 -4.53 14.72
N PRO A 748 -6.94 -4.99 14.60
CA PRO A 748 -7.50 -6.23 15.16
C PRO A 748 -6.70 -7.46 14.73
N ARG A 749 -6.78 -8.53 15.53
CA ARG A 749 -6.15 -9.82 15.22
C ARG A 749 -7.13 -10.97 15.34
N ASN A 750 -6.82 -12.04 14.63
CA ASN A 750 -7.48 -13.32 14.72
C ASN A 750 -6.72 -14.21 15.71
N MET A 751 -7.45 -14.97 16.51
CA MET A 751 -6.93 -16.02 17.36
C MET A 751 -7.42 -17.37 16.83
N ILE A 752 -6.49 -18.21 16.37
CA ILE A 752 -6.77 -19.45 15.65
C ILE A 752 -6.49 -20.63 16.58
N ALA A 753 -7.50 -21.46 16.85
CA ALA A 753 -7.33 -22.61 17.72
C ALA A 753 -6.55 -23.74 17.01
N VAL A 754 -5.39 -24.08 17.55
CA VAL A 754 -4.45 -25.07 17.00
C VAL A 754 -4.01 -26.06 18.08
N GLU A 755 -3.49 -27.21 17.68
CA GLU A 755 -2.96 -28.22 18.62
C GLU A 755 -1.55 -27.88 19.11
N GLU A 756 -0.69 -27.39 18.20
CA GLU A 756 0.66 -26.90 18.49
C GLU A 756 0.65 -25.37 18.31
N ASP A 757 0.91 -24.64 19.39
CA ASP A 757 0.73 -23.19 19.50
C ASP A 757 2.05 -22.42 19.61
N THR A 758 3.15 -22.99 19.10
CA THR A 758 4.45 -22.30 19.03
C THR A 758 4.89 -22.08 17.60
N ILE A 759 5.64 -21.00 17.36
CA ILE A 759 6.18 -20.66 16.03
C ILE A 759 7.13 -21.75 15.52
N GLU A 760 7.93 -22.35 16.39
CA GLU A 760 8.85 -23.42 15.99
C GLU A 760 8.12 -24.68 15.48
N ALA A 761 6.86 -24.88 15.90
CA ALA A 761 6.01 -25.99 15.48
C ALA A 761 4.95 -25.58 14.44
N PHE A 762 5.04 -24.36 13.89
CA PHE A 762 4.04 -23.84 12.96
C PHE A 762 3.86 -24.73 11.73
N ASP A 763 2.61 -25.14 11.48
CA ASP A 763 2.18 -25.91 10.32
C ASP A 763 1.10 -25.12 9.57
N GLU A 764 1.47 -24.58 8.40
CA GLU A 764 0.58 -23.80 7.54
C GLU A 764 -0.70 -24.57 7.18
N ALA A 765 -0.62 -25.87 6.90
CA ALA A 765 -1.78 -26.64 6.48
C ALA A 765 -2.75 -26.88 7.65
N ALA A 766 -2.22 -27.13 8.85
CA ALA A 766 -3.04 -27.25 10.06
C ALA A 766 -3.70 -25.92 10.42
N PHE A 767 -2.95 -24.81 10.31
CA PHE A 767 -3.44 -23.46 10.51
C PHE A 767 -4.59 -23.10 9.55
N VAL A 768 -4.36 -23.28 8.25
CA VAL A 768 -5.36 -23.02 7.20
C VAL A 768 -6.59 -23.89 7.40
N SER A 769 -6.43 -25.17 7.75
CA SER A 769 -7.57 -26.05 8.04
C SER A 769 -8.37 -25.60 9.27
N ALA A 770 -7.71 -25.07 10.30
CA ALA A 770 -8.39 -24.52 11.47
C ALA A 770 -9.24 -23.29 11.08
N VAL A 771 -8.69 -22.39 10.26
CA VAL A 771 -9.42 -21.23 9.71
C VAL A 771 -10.62 -21.69 8.89
N GLN A 772 -10.44 -22.59 7.91
CA GLN A 772 -11.53 -23.15 7.07
C GLN A 772 -12.66 -23.78 7.88
N ARG A 773 -12.34 -24.34 9.05
CA ARG A 773 -13.33 -24.96 9.95
C ARG A 773 -14.00 -23.96 10.89
N GLY A 774 -13.66 -22.67 10.82
CA GLY A 774 -14.23 -21.63 11.69
C GLY A 774 -13.69 -21.65 13.12
N ARG A 775 -12.51 -22.22 13.35
CA ARG A 775 -11.84 -22.27 14.66
C ARG A 775 -11.12 -20.94 14.98
N VAL A 776 -11.84 -19.83 14.80
CA VAL A 776 -11.28 -18.47 14.83
C VAL A 776 -12.16 -17.54 15.66
N TYR A 777 -11.55 -16.63 16.41
CA TYR A 777 -12.24 -15.45 16.95
C TYR A 777 -11.40 -14.19 16.69
N GLY A 778 -12.06 -13.05 16.50
CA GLY A 778 -11.42 -11.76 16.30
C GLY A 778 -11.33 -10.98 17.61
N THR A 779 -10.25 -10.22 17.83
CA THR A 779 -10.07 -9.42 19.05
C THR A 779 -9.22 -8.16 18.84
N THR A 780 -9.49 -7.15 19.65
CA THR A 780 -8.65 -5.96 19.86
C THR A 780 -8.08 -5.90 21.29
N GLY A 781 -8.27 -6.95 22.10
CA GLY A 781 -7.82 -6.96 23.49
C GLY A 781 -8.35 -8.12 24.32
N PRO A 782 -9.68 -8.24 24.47
CA PRO A 782 -10.29 -9.34 25.23
C PRO A 782 -10.00 -10.71 24.60
N MET A 783 -9.54 -11.66 25.40
CA MET A 783 -9.27 -13.04 24.99
C MET A 783 -10.38 -13.97 25.45
N LEU A 784 -10.70 -14.97 24.63
CA LEU A 784 -11.87 -15.83 24.81
C LEU A 784 -11.49 -17.31 24.76
N GLU A 785 -11.99 -18.08 25.73
CA GLU A 785 -12.15 -19.53 25.60
C GLU A 785 -13.66 -19.83 25.63
N VAL A 786 -14.19 -20.43 24.56
CA VAL A 786 -15.63 -20.69 24.43
C VAL A 786 -15.87 -22.14 24.02
N THR A 787 -16.69 -22.84 24.81
CA THR A 787 -17.18 -24.17 24.45
C THR A 787 -18.70 -24.28 24.64
N LEU A 788 -19.33 -25.14 23.84
CA LEU A 788 -20.70 -25.58 24.04
C LEU A 788 -20.67 -27.09 24.29
N ASP A 789 -20.93 -27.48 25.54
CA ASP A 789 -20.54 -28.77 26.10
C ASP A 789 -19.03 -29.04 25.87
N ASP A 790 -18.67 -30.05 25.08
CA ASP A 790 -17.31 -30.44 24.74
C ASP A 790 -16.84 -29.93 23.37
N LYS A 791 -17.60 -29.03 22.73
CA LYS A 791 -17.35 -28.54 21.36
C LYS A 791 -16.86 -27.10 21.34
N GLY A 792 -15.85 -26.84 20.51
CA GLY A 792 -15.28 -25.52 20.29
C GLY A 792 -15.88 -24.79 19.08
N LEU A 793 -15.26 -23.65 18.74
CA LEU A 793 -15.64 -22.82 17.59
C LEU A 793 -15.63 -23.63 16.29
N GLY A 794 -16.65 -23.44 15.44
CA GLY A 794 -16.80 -24.13 14.17
C GLY A 794 -17.32 -25.57 14.26
N GLU A 795 -17.33 -26.16 15.46
CA GLU A 795 -17.80 -27.53 15.69
C GLU A 795 -19.32 -27.59 15.91
N MET A 796 -19.85 -28.82 16.00
CA MET A 796 -21.28 -29.08 16.12
C MET A 796 -21.59 -29.92 17.37
N VAL A 797 -22.52 -29.46 18.19
CA VAL A 797 -23.11 -30.20 19.32
C VAL A 797 -24.46 -30.78 18.90
N ALA A 798 -24.81 -31.95 19.44
CA ALA A 798 -26.10 -32.61 19.18
C ALA A 798 -27.01 -32.54 20.42
N GLY A 799 -28.28 -32.17 20.21
CA GLY A 799 -29.32 -32.19 21.23
C GLY A 799 -30.02 -30.84 21.45
N ALA A 800 -31.22 -30.90 22.05
CA ALA A 800 -32.07 -29.73 22.27
C ALA A 800 -31.64 -28.82 23.45
N SER A 801 -30.52 -29.12 24.12
CA SER A 801 -29.95 -28.30 25.18
C SER A 801 -28.46 -28.60 25.33
N ALA A 802 -27.66 -27.56 25.58
CA ALA A 802 -26.22 -27.65 25.83
C ALA A 802 -25.78 -26.57 26.81
N GLU A 803 -24.64 -26.75 27.48
CA GLU A 803 -24.04 -25.79 28.40
C GLU A 803 -22.95 -24.98 27.71
N LEU A 804 -23.18 -23.67 27.54
CA LEU A 804 -22.17 -22.74 27.04
C LEU A 804 -21.24 -22.35 28.19
N THR A 805 -19.95 -22.59 28.05
CA THR A 805 -18.90 -22.11 28.95
C THR A 805 -18.09 -21.02 28.26
N VAL A 806 -17.92 -19.88 28.93
CA VAL A 806 -17.10 -18.76 28.43
C VAL A 806 -16.11 -18.35 29.53
N ARG A 807 -14.82 -18.34 29.19
CA ARG A 807 -13.80 -17.63 29.96
C ARG A 807 -13.42 -16.35 29.22
N VAL A 808 -13.41 -15.24 29.95
CA VAL A 808 -12.95 -13.95 29.44
C VAL A 808 -11.68 -13.55 30.18
N SER A 809 -10.60 -13.29 29.45
CA SER A 809 -9.33 -12.84 30.01
C SER A 809 -8.89 -11.54 29.32
N SER A 810 -8.28 -10.61 30.06
CA SER A 810 -7.70 -9.38 29.48
C SER A 810 -6.50 -8.90 30.30
N ALA A 811 -5.57 -8.17 29.66
CA ALA A 811 -4.52 -7.49 30.42
C ALA A 811 -5.14 -6.42 31.34
N PRO A 812 -4.54 -6.09 32.50
CA PRO A 812 -5.15 -5.17 33.47
C PRO A 812 -5.47 -3.75 32.96
N TRP A 813 -4.86 -3.34 31.85
CA TRP A 813 -5.08 -2.05 31.19
C TRP A 813 -6.16 -2.09 30.10
N ILE A 814 -6.78 -3.25 29.87
CA ILE A 814 -7.83 -3.49 28.87
C ILE A 814 -9.12 -3.88 29.59
N ASP A 815 -10.17 -3.07 29.43
CA ASP A 815 -11.50 -3.37 29.98
C ASP A 815 -12.21 -4.45 29.16
N ALA A 816 -12.80 -5.43 29.85
CA ALA A 816 -13.59 -6.50 29.25
C ALA A 816 -14.76 -6.77 30.20
N SER A 817 -15.78 -5.92 30.12
CA SER A 817 -16.80 -5.82 31.18
C SER A 817 -18.16 -6.37 30.76
N THR A 818 -18.42 -6.53 29.45
CA THR A 818 -19.74 -6.89 28.93
C THR A 818 -19.68 -8.09 27.98
N LEU A 819 -20.24 -9.22 28.42
CA LEU A 819 -20.42 -10.44 27.63
C LEU A 819 -21.81 -10.43 26.96
N THR A 820 -21.88 -10.64 25.65
CA THR A 820 -23.13 -10.82 24.90
C THR A 820 -23.19 -12.20 24.27
N ILE A 821 -24.27 -12.93 24.53
CA ILE A 821 -24.53 -14.25 23.94
C ILE A 821 -25.62 -14.11 22.89
N SER A 822 -25.34 -14.58 21.68
CA SER A 822 -26.29 -14.57 20.57
C SER A 822 -26.63 -15.99 20.12
N VAL A 823 -27.91 -16.23 19.83
CA VAL A 823 -28.39 -17.47 19.20
C VAL A 823 -29.10 -17.10 17.91
N ASN A 824 -28.69 -17.73 16.80
CA ASN A 824 -29.23 -17.46 15.47
C ASN A 824 -29.16 -15.97 15.09
N GLY A 825 -28.03 -15.33 15.41
CA GLY A 825 -27.75 -13.92 15.10
C GLY A 825 -28.52 -12.92 15.95
N LYS A 826 -29.30 -13.38 16.93
CA LYS A 826 -30.06 -12.54 17.86
C LYS A 826 -29.44 -12.60 19.25
N ALA A 827 -29.07 -11.44 19.79
CA ALA A 827 -28.62 -11.30 21.17
C ALA A 827 -29.74 -11.78 22.12
N LEU A 828 -29.43 -12.77 22.95
CA LEU A 828 -30.33 -13.22 24.01
C LEU A 828 -30.33 -12.20 25.15
N ARG A 829 -29.13 -11.83 25.62
CA ARG A 829 -28.90 -10.91 26.73
C ARG A 829 -27.41 -10.55 26.84
N SER A 830 -27.12 -9.36 27.37
CA SER A 830 -25.77 -8.96 27.80
C SER A 830 -25.62 -9.11 29.32
N PHE A 831 -24.44 -9.55 29.74
CA PHE A 831 -24.10 -9.88 31.12
C PHE A 831 -22.83 -9.14 31.51
N PRO A 832 -22.75 -8.57 32.72
CA PRO A 832 -21.47 -8.12 33.25
C PRO A 832 -20.57 -9.35 33.47
N VAL A 833 -19.29 -9.20 33.16
CA VAL A 833 -18.26 -10.21 33.39
C VAL A 833 -17.01 -9.55 33.97
N ALA A 834 -16.30 -10.25 34.85
CA ALA A 834 -15.02 -9.81 35.37
C ALA A 834 -13.86 -10.50 34.63
N ASN A 835 -12.69 -9.86 34.62
CA ASN A 835 -11.48 -10.46 34.05
C ASN A 835 -11.15 -11.80 34.74
N SER A 836 -10.82 -12.80 33.93
CA SER A 836 -10.56 -14.20 34.30
C SER A 836 -11.76 -14.95 34.88
N GLU A 837 -12.97 -14.38 34.80
CA GLU A 837 -14.20 -15.06 35.21
C GLU A 837 -14.57 -16.16 34.20
N VAL A 838 -14.99 -17.32 34.72
CA VAL A 838 -15.60 -18.40 33.93
C VAL A 838 -17.09 -18.40 34.23
N VAL A 839 -17.90 -18.21 33.20
CA VAL A 839 -19.36 -18.21 33.29
C VAL A 839 -19.94 -19.36 32.47
N ALA A 840 -21.01 -19.96 32.98
CA ALA A 840 -21.68 -21.08 32.34
C ALA A 840 -23.19 -20.81 32.19
N PHE A 841 -23.74 -21.10 31.02
CA PHE A 841 -25.15 -20.87 30.68
C PHE A 841 -25.77 -22.11 30.05
N LYS A 842 -26.84 -22.62 30.64
CA LYS A 842 -27.64 -23.66 30.01
C LYS A 842 -28.55 -23.06 28.94
N LEU A 843 -28.33 -23.45 27.69
CA LEU A 843 -29.10 -23.02 26.53
C LEU A 843 -30.08 -24.13 26.10
N GLY A 844 -31.20 -23.73 25.51
CA GLY A 844 -32.21 -24.63 24.95
C GLY A 844 -32.54 -24.25 23.51
N PHE A 845 -32.75 -25.25 22.67
CA PHE A 845 -32.88 -25.09 21.22
C PHE A 845 -34.13 -25.82 20.71
N GLU A 846 -35.01 -25.08 20.05
CA GLU A 846 -36.25 -25.63 19.44
C GLU A 846 -36.02 -26.19 18.03
N LYS A 847 -34.91 -25.78 17.39
CA LYS A 847 -34.48 -26.15 16.06
C LYS A 847 -32.96 -26.00 15.98
N ASP A 848 -32.38 -26.54 14.92
CA ASP A 848 -30.97 -26.35 14.62
C ASP A 848 -30.61 -24.88 14.64
N SER A 849 -29.49 -24.59 15.29
CA SER A 849 -29.13 -23.24 15.69
C SER A 849 -27.63 -23.06 15.66
N TYR A 850 -27.17 -21.84 15.91
CA TYR A 850 -25.77 -21.56 16.17
C TYR A 850 -25.65 -20.53 17.29
N VAL A 851 -24.54 -20.60 18.02
CA VAL A 851 -24.22 -19.72 19.14
C VAL A 851 -22.97 -18.91 18.82
N THR A 852 -23.02 -17.59 19.04
CA THR A 852 -21.84 -16.72 19.00
C THR A 852 -21.73 -15.93 20.30
N VAL A 853 -20.51 -15.55 20.63
CA VAL A 853 -20.15 -14.81 21.84
C VAL A 853 -19.40 -13.54 21.45
N GLU A 854 -19.72 -12.44 22.14
CA GLU A 854 -19.01 -11.17 22.03
C GLU A 854 -18.66 -10.64 23.41
N VAL A 855 -17.52 -9.97 23.51
CA VAL A 855 -17.09 -9.25 24.72
C VAL A 855 -16.69 -7.84 24.35
N SER A 856 -17.13 -6.86 25.11
CA SER A 856 -16.74 -5.46 24.96
C SER A 856 -16.41 -4.79 26.28
N GLY A 857 -15.66 -3.68 26.20
CA GLY A 857 -15.36 -2.80 27.33
C GLY A 857 -15.09 -1.37 26.88
N ASP A 858 -14.87 -0.49 27.85
CA ASP A 858 -14.51 0.90 27.61
C ASP A 858 -12.98 1.02 27.43
N PRO A 859 -12.47 1.78 26.45
CA PRO A 859 -11.02 1.89 26.24
C PRO A 859 -10.30 2.50 27.46
N GLY A 860 -10.92 3.34 28.27
CA GLY A 860 -10.16 4.02 29.34
C GLY A 860 -8.99 4.85 28.79
N GLU A 861 -8.15 5.42 29.67
CA GLU A 861 -7.10 6.35 29.26
C GLU A 861 -5.91 5.65 28.59
N ASP A 862 -5.47 4.54 29.16
CA ASP A 862 -4.26 3.84 28.71
C ASP A 862 -4.44 3.16 27.36
N TYR A 863 -5.54 2.42 27.18
CA TYR A 863 -5.84 1.80 25.90
C TYR A 863 -5.97 2.86 24.80
N ALA A 864 -6.65 3.98 25.07
CA ALA A 864 -6.83 5.05 24.08
C ALA A 864 -5.51 5.72 23.65
N VAL A 865 -4.46 5.63 24.48
CA VAL A 865 -3.11 6.08 24.11
C VAL A 865 -2.37 5.03 23.28
N VAL A 866 -2.52 3.74 23.62
CA VAL A 866 -1.80 2.63 22.98
C VAL A 866 -2.43 2.23 21.65
N TYR A 867 -3.76 2.22 21.61
CA TYR A 867 -4.63 1.88 20.48
C TYR A 867 -5.67 2.98 20.30
N PRO A 868 -5.27 4.17 19.80
CA PRO A 868 -6.20 5.25 19.54
C PRO A 868 -7.34 4.78 18.62
N GLU A 869 -8.55 5.28 18.88
CA GLU A 869 -9.78 5.03 18.10
C GLU A 869 -10.34 3.61 18.15
N PHE A 870 -9.57 2.63 18.65
CA PHE A 870 -10.07 1.31 18.96
C PHE A 870 -10.90 1.28 20.24
N LYS A 871 -11.66 0.19 20.40
CA LYS A 871 -12.29 -0.20 21.66
C LYS A 871 -11.97 -1.65 21.99
N PRO A 872 -11.82 -2.02 23.27
CA PRO A 872 -11.74 -3.42 23.67
C PRO A 872 -12.97 -4.18 23.19
N TYR A 873 -12.75 -5.12 22.26
CA TYR A 873 -13.82 -5.90 21.65
C TYR A 873 -13.30 -7.24 21.16
N ALA A 874 -14.11 -8.29 21.30
CA ALA A 874 -13.86 -9.59 20.72
C ALA A 874 -15.18 -10.25 20.29
N PHE A 875 -15.13 -11.05 19.22
CA PHE A 875 -16.26 -11.83 18.71
C PHE A 875 -15.81 -13.22 18.28
N THR A 876 -16.66 -14.24 18.46
CA THR A 876 -16.36 -15.61 18.03
C THR A 876 -17.09 -16.00 16.75
N ASN A 877 -16.48 -16.89 15.96
CA ASN A 877 -17.22 -17.69 14.99
C ASN A 877 -18.23 -18.63 15.69
N PRO A 878 -19.19 -19.22 14.95
CA PRO A 878 -20.30 -19.93 15.54
C PRO A 878 -19.90 -21.32 16.06
N ILE A 879 -20.51 -21.75 17.16
CA ILE A 879 -20.65 -23.18 17.50
C ILE A 879 -22.03 -23.62 17.03
N TYR A 880 -22.10 -24.66 16.20
CA TYR A 880 -23.33 -25.15 15.58
C TYR A 880 -24.06 -26.13 16.50
N VAL A 881 -25.39 -26.14 16.40
CA VAL A 881 -26.27 -27.01 17.19
C VAL A 881 -27.18 -27.77 16.25
N ASP A 882 -27.03 -29.09 16.21
CA ASP A 882 -27.98 -30.04 15.64
C ASP A 882 -29.00 -30.40 16.74
N ALA A 883 -30.11 -29.65 16.81
CA ALA A 883 -31.05 -29.76 17.91
C ALA A 883 -31.89 -31.05 17.84
N ASN A 884 -32.08 -31.58 16.62
CA ASN A 884 -32.88 -32.77 16.36
C ASN A 884 -32.04 -34.08 16.41
N SER A 885 -30.71 -33.96 16.43
CA SER A 885 -29.73 -35.06 16.47
C SER A 885 -29.76 -35.98 15.23
N ASP A 886 -30.01 -35.43 14.04
CA ASP A 886 -30.01 -36.16 12.77
C ASP A 886 -28.63 -36.22 12.09
N GLY A 887 -27.63 -35.55 12.66
CA GLY A 887 -26.26 -35.50 12.17
C GLY A 887 -26.00 -34.42 11.12
N VAL A 888 -27.00 -33.59 10.80
CA VAL A 888 -26.91 -32.53 9.79
C VAL A 888 -27.42 -31.23 10.38
N TRP A 889 -26.55 -30.21 10.44
CA TRP A 889 -27.01 -28.87 10.80
C TRP A 889 -27.84 -28.25 9.66
N THR A 890 -29.09 -27.92 9.94
CA THR A 890 -29.96 -27.16 9.05
C THR A 890 -29.96 -25.69 9.43
N ALA A 891 -29.77 -24.80 8.46
CA ALA A 891 -29.76 -23.36 8.70
C ALA A 891 -31.08 -22.89 9.36
N PRO A 892 -31.03 -22.06 10.42
CA PRO A 892 -32.23 -21.62 11.15
C PRO A 892 -33.13 -20.69 10.32
N GLY A 893 -32.63 -20.14 9.21
CA GLY A 893 -33.26 -19.09 8.42
C GLY A 893 -33.11 -17.71 9.06
N LEU A 894 -33.40 -16.67 8.28
CA LEU A 894 -33.42 -15.30 8.78
C LEU A 894 -34.41 -15.16 9.94
N ALA A 895 -34.04 -14.34 10.93
CA ALA A 895 -34.94 -14.00 12.02
C ALA A 895 -36.19 -13.31 11.44
N THR A 896 -37.37 -13.90 11.68
CA THR A 896 -38.64 -13.22 11.38
C THR A 896 -38.75 -11.99 12.28
N ARG A 897 -38.99 -10.81 11.67
CA ARG A 897 -39.12 -9.52 12.36
C ARG A 897 -40.00 -9.58 13.62
#